data_AF-A0A261Y4F2-F1
#
_entry.id   AF-A0A261Y4F2-F1
#
_cell.length_a   1.000
_cell.length_b   1.000
_cell.length_c   1.000
_cell.angle_alpha   90.00
_cell.angle_beta   90.00
_cell.angle_gamma   90.00
#
_symmetry.space_group_name_H-M   'P 1'
#
loop_
_entity.id
_entity.type
_entity.pdbx_description
1 polymer ?
#
loop_
_entity_poly.entity_id
_entity_poly.type
_entity_poly.pdbx_seq_one_letter_code
_entity_poly.pdbx_strand_id
1 'polypeptide(L)'
;MPPLVSVQEDVSPTLSPCLTPAKEDYTPSLPLSSHRSSSPSVPSPDSDTTTPTNTTSDPRHPLYLGTWLRSIPGIRDDIAMDNLDEPHLKRKKAILQDHPEIVKLYGTDIRTLIVAIISAAAQVNIAYYFGRVNTQWTWPVFLGTAYLVGGTFTALYGVLIHEATHGLVGRSKLLNRITGLIANIGLPVPIAMSFRRYHLEHHTFQGVVGLDPDLPLDWEKKLIRGNFVLKTLWILIYPLMYVVRGMAQNKQPSTWELYNLAFTICMDTLIVQHCGWTGFWYLFLSLYFGYSLHPGAAHFIQEHYTFDDGQETYSYYGILNTIFMNIGYHNEHHDFTKIPWSNLPAARKLASEYYDTLAYHTSWLMVHYRFITERDVGPQTPTLAVLPTRLYTSTTKPARYAAVESAPVVTRTSVSAAAQHAEGPLRNDWTREEIQAIYNSPLMDLMFYAAKVHRANFNPLEVQQSTLLSIKTGGCSEDCKYCPQSSRYKTNVKAQKMLEEDVVLEAARKAKEAGSTRFCMGAAWRDLAGRKSNFNKILHYVKEIRAMDMEVCCTLGMLNEAQANQLKEAGLTAYNHNLDTSREYYPKIISTRSYDERLQTIAHAQEAGISVCSGGIIGLGEQDEDRVGLLHTLSTLKQHPESVPINALLAVEGTPLEKQEPVSILEMVRMISTARIIMPRSMVRLSAGRVRFSVSEQAMCFFAGANSIFTGDKLLTTPNNVMSDDTKMFELLNLVPKPPNFAQGSDKKEQPTYVSQSEAVASA
;
A
#
# COMPACT_ATOMS: atom_id res chain seq x y z
N MET A 1 9.10 15.15 73.06
CA MET A 1 10.40 14.93 73.74
C MET A 1 11.50 14.84 72.67
N PRO A 2 12.71 15.36 72.93
CA PRO A 2 13.85 15.42 71.99
C PRO A 2 14.76 14.16 72.10
N PRO A 3 15.95 14.06 71.46
CA PRO A 3 16.67 14.99 70.55
C PRO A 3 16.94 14.41 69.13
N LEU A 4 17.44 15.11 68.09
CA LEU A 4 18.26 16.34 67.88
C LEU A 4 19.80 16.19 67.92
N VAL A 5 20.49 17.14 67.23
CA VAL A 5 21.93 17.28 66.84
C VAL A 5 22.17 16.84 65.37
N SER A 6 22.54 17.66 64.36
CA SER A 6 23.40 18.87 64.17
C SER A 6 24.92 18.58 64.16
N VAL A 7 25.86 19.30 63.50
CA VAL A 7 25.91 20.53 62.64
C VAL A 7 26.83 20.20 61.41
N GLN A 8 27.37 21.04 60.50
CA GLN A 8 27.51 22.51 60.32
C GLN A 8 27.63 22.87 58.81
N GLU A 9 27.94 24.13 58.49
CA GLU A 9 28.32 24.68 57.16
C GLU A 9 29.78 25.18 57.16
N ASP A 10 30.39 25.36 55.98
CA ASP A 10 31.38 26.41 55.60
C ASP A 10 31.59 26.30 54.05
N VAL A 11 31.57 27.31 53.16
CA VAL A 11 31.97 28.74 53.10
C VAL A 11 33.28 28.95 52.30
N SER A 12 33.16 29.65 51.16
CA SER A 12 34.23 30.14 50.24
C SER A 12 34.94 31.40 50.82
N PRO A 13 35.85 32.19 50.16
CA PRO A 13 36.22 32.29 48.72
C PRO A 13 37.71 32.69 48.42
N THR A 14 37.96 33.40 47.30
CA THR A 14 39.17 34.21 46.90
C THR A 14 40.35 33.50 46.20
N LEU A 15 41.17 34.11 45.31
CA LEU A 15 41.09 35.36 44.50
C LEU A 15 42.05 35.31 43.27
N SER A 16 41.98 36.30 42.36
CA SER A 16 42.79 36.43 41.11
C SER A 16 44.18 37.09 41.30
N PRO A 17 45.09 37.00 40.31
CA PRO A 17 45.26 38.06 39.26
C PRO A 17 45.47 37.48 37.83
N CYS A 18 45.32 38.15 36.67
CA CYS A 18 45.32 39.55 36.19
C CYS A 18 46.60 39.95 35.38
N LEU A 19 46.37 40.58 34.21
CA LEU A 19 47.28 41.33 33.28
C LEU A 19 47.57 40.74 31.87
N THR A 20 47.70 41.68 30.92
CA THR A 20 47.97 41.58 29.45
C THR A 20 49.26 42.41 29.15
N PRO A 21 49.70 42.82 27.91
CA PRO A 21 49.17 42.61 26.53
C PRO A 21 50.20 42.37 25.37
N ALA A 22 49.71 41.89 24.20
CA ALA A 22 50.17 42.13 22.81
C ALA A 22 49.22 41.37 21.85
N LYS A 23 48.62 41.93 20.77
CA LYS A 23 49.17 42.29 19.44
C LYS A 23 49.95 41.13 18.79
N GLU A 24 49.59 40.53 17.65
CA GLU A 24 48.45 40.65 16.68
C GLU A 24 48.43 39.32 15.83
N ASP A 25 47.55 38.97 14.88
CA ASP A 25 46.51 39.66 14.07
C ASP A 25 45.40 38.64 13.59
N TYR A 26 44.65 38.96 12.52
CA TYR A 26 43.74 38.10 11.71
C TYR A 26 44.39 36.78 11.20
N THR A 27 43.68 35.68 10.86
CA THR A 27 42.25 35.40 10.60
C THR A 27 41.92 33.92 10.97
N PRO A 28 40.65 33.46 11.05
CA PRO A 28 40.31 32.30 11.87
C PRO A 28 40.24 30.94 11.14
N SER A 29 40.60 29.88 11.87
CA SER A 29 39.91 28.60 11.82
C SER A 29 39.77 28.06 13.24
N LEU A 30 38.55 27.72 13.67
CA LEU A 30 38.27 27.17 15.01
C LEU A 30 37.61 25.79 14.85
N PRO A 31 38.10 24.75 15.56
CA PRO A 31 37.55 23.40 15.46
C PRO A 31 36.26 23.23 16.26
N LEU A 32 35.42 22.27 15.87
CA LEU A 32 34.36 21.78 16.76
C LEU A 32 34.99 21.07 17.96
N SER A 33 34.70 21.54 19.18
CA SER A 33 35.05 20.82 20.41
C SER A 33 34.02 19.71 20.68
N SER A 34 34.53 18.52 20.96
CA SER A 34 33.72 17.33 21.21
C SER A 34 33.13 17.30 22.63
N HIS A 35 32.00 16.59 22.76
CA HIS A 35 31.77 15.77 23.95
C HIS A 35 31.49 14.33 23.54
N ARG A 36 31.93 13.38 24.38
CA ARG A 36 32.02 11.95 24.05
C ARG A 36 30.65 11.26 24.07
N SER A 37 30.34 10.51 23.02
CA SER A 37 29.79 9.16 23.20
C SER A 37 30.95 8.16 23.34
N SER A 38 30.73 7.03 23.99
CA SER A 38 31.78 6.05 24.31
C SER A 38 32.00 5.03 23.19
N SER A 39 32.89 5.34 22.25
CA SER A 39 33.37 4.38 21.25
C SER A 39 34.20 3.27 21.91
N PRO A 40 33.99 1.97 21.58
CA PRO A 40 34.93 0.92 21.92
C PRO A 40 36.28 1.16 21.24
N SER A 41 37.38 0.99 21.97
CA SER A 41 38.73 1.15 21.43
C SER A 41 39.12 -0.06 20.57
N VAL A 42 39.39 0.18 19.28
CA VAL A 42 40.00 -0.82 18.39
C VAL A 42 41.47 -1.02 18.80
N PRO A 43 41.92 -2.25 19.12
CA PRO A 43 43.33 -2.53 19.39
C PRO A 43 44.18 -2.48 18.12
N SER A 44 45.45 -2.08 18.25
CA SER A 44 46.45 -2.21 17.17
C SER A 44 46.72 -3.70 16.85
N PRO A 45 47.03 -4.05 15.59
CA PRO A 45 47.30 -5.42 15.20
C PRO A 45 48.75 -5.84 15.50
N ASP A 46 48.99 -6.37 16.69
CA ASP A 46 50.11 -7.29 16.93
C ASP A 46 49.69 -8.74 16.61
N SER A 47 50.65 -9.55 16.20
CA SER A 47 50.40 -10.85 15.58
C SER A 47 50.16 -11.99 16.58
N ASP A 48 49.01 -12.66 16.48
CA ASP A 48 49.01 -14.13 16.36
C ASP A 48 47.76 -14.67 15.64
N THR A 49 47.74 -15.97 15.39
CA THR A 49 46.89 -16.67 14.44
C THR A 49 45.55 -17.14 15.02
N THR A 50 44.44 -16.55 14.56
CA THR A 50 43.16 -17.26 14.31
C THR A 50 42.22 -16.34 13.52
N THR A 51 41.63 -16.82 12.42
CA THR A 51 40.89 -15.97 11.48
C THR A 51 39.43 -15.73 11.91
N PRO A 52 39.00 -14.47 12.18
CA PRO A 52 37.59 -14.12 12.30
C PRO A 52 36.97 -14.03 10.90
N THR A 53 35.70 -14.42 10.76
CA THR A 53 34.99 -14.34 9.48
C THR A 53 34.64 -12.90 9.10
N ASN A 54 34.76 -12.58 7.80
CA ASN A 54 34.29 -11.30 7.24
C ASN A 54 32.77 -11.17 7.40
N THR A 55 32.31 -10.49 8.46
CA THR A 55 30.93 -10.04 8.58
C THR A 55 30.73 -8.77 7.75
N THR A 56 30.48 -8.92 6.45
CA THR A 56 29.90 -7.85 5.65
C THR A 56 28.57 -7.43 6.29
N SER A 57 28.44 -6.15 6.66
CA SER A 57 27.21 -5.65 7.26
C SER A 57 26.05 -5.77 6.27
N ASP A 58 25.02 -6.54 6.64
CA ASP A 58 23.83 -6.70 5.81
C ASP A 58 22.95 -5.43 5.96
N PRO A 59 22.66 -4.67 4.89
CA PRO A 59 21.76 -3.51 4.93
C PRO A 59 20.28 -3.88 5.21
N ARG A 60 20.00 -5.17 5.39
CA ARG A 60 18.72 -5.74 5.83
C ARG A 60 18.74 -6.16 7.31
N HIS A 61 19.86 -6.01 8.01
CA HIS A 61 19.98 -6.32 9.44
C HIS A 61 19.07 -5.38 10.26
N PRO A 62 18.36 -5.86 11.29
CA PRO A 62 17.38 -5.03 12.03
C PRO A 62 18.01 -3.94 12.91
N LEU A 63 19.31 -4.02 13.21
CA LEU A 63 20.09 -2.96 13.88
C LEU A 63 20.87 -2.06 12.88
N TYR A 64 20.62 -2.19 11.58
CA TYR A 64 21.28 -1.36 10.57
C TYR A 64 20.68 0.05 10.57
N LEU A 65 21.48 1.03 10.99
CA LEU A 65 21.25 2.45 10.67
C LEU A 65 21.64 2.71 9.22
N GLY A 66 20.92 3.61 8.55
CA GLY A 66 21.13 3.93 7.15
C GLY A 66 22.52 4.49 6.85
N THR A 67 23.11 4.11 5.71
CA THR A 67 24.35 4.75 5.21
C THR A 67 24.12 6.12 4.56
N TRP A 68 22.93 6.68 4.67
CA TRP A 68 22.63 8.05 4.25
C TRP A 68 23.10 9.05 5.30
N LEU A 69 23.47 10.25 4.85
CA LEU A 69 23.92 11.34 5.71
C LEU A 69 22.86 12.45 5.71
N ARG A 70 22.57 13.03 6.88
CA ARG A 70 21.46 13.97 7.09
C ARG A 70 21.62 15.25 6.28
N SER A 71 20.50 15.88 5.95
CA SER A 71 20.48 17.20 5.30
C SER A 71 20.95 18.28 6.28
N ILE A 72 21.99 19.02 5.90
CA ILE A 72 22.63 20.03 6.74
C ILE A 72 22.48 21.40 6.05
N PRO A 73 21.69 22.33 6.62
CA PRO A 73 21.44 23.66 6.06
C PRO A 73 22.69 24.38 5.55
N GLY A 74 22.76 24.63 4.24
CA GLY A 74 23.85 25.36 3.59
C GLY A 74 25.17 24.59 3.41
N ILE A 75 25.23 23.30 3.76
CA ILE A 75 26.38 22.41 3.50
C ILE A 75 25.94 21.22 2.63
N ARG A 76 24.79 20.63 2.96
CA ARG A 76 24.14 19.54 2.23
C ARG A 76 22.64 19.85 2.19
N ASP A 77 22.25 20.79 1.31
CA ASP A 77 20.85 21.21 1.13
C ASP A 77 20.00 20.15 0.41
N ASP A 78 20.62 19.11 -0.18
CA ASP A 78 19.95 17.90 -0.61
C ASP A 78 19.32 17.17 0.59
N ILE A 79 18.12 16.62 0.40
CA ILE A 79 17.38 15.93 1.46
C ILE A 79 17.95 14.50 1.59
N ALA A 80 18.09 14.03 2.83
CA ALA A 80 18.53 12.65 3.10
C ALA A 80 17.54 11.65 2.49
N MET A 81 18.05 10.65 1.77
CA MET A 81 17.25 9.63 1.09
C MET A 81 17.59 8.25 1.65
N ASP A 82 16.62 7.56 2.23
CA ASP A 82 16.74 6.11 2.44
C ASP A 82 16.19 5.36 1.22
N ASN A 83 17.05 4.53 0.64
CA ASN A 83 16.79 3.73 -0.54
C ASN A 83 16.53 2.25 -0.19
N LEU A 84 16.49 1.91 1.11
CA LEU A 84 16.26 0.57 1.65
C LEU A 84 14.86 0.50 2.30
N ASP A 85 14.39 -0.69 2.67
CA ASP A 85 13.05 -0.77 3.26
C ASP A 85 12.97 -0.09 4.64
N GLU A 86 11.78 0.44 4.93
CA GLU A 86 11.34 0.99 6.22
C GLU A 86 11.95 0.28 7.46
N PRO A 87 12.70 1.00 8.31
CA PRO A 87 13.42 0.40 9.44
C PRO A 87 12.49 -0.18 10.50
N HIS A 88 11.39 0.50 10.83
CA HIS A 88 10.38 0.01 11.78
C HIS A 88 9.86 -1.40 11.40
N LEU A 89 9.46 -1.58 10.15
CA LEU A 89 8.96 -2.87 9.65
C LEU A 89 10.05 -3.97 9.59
N LYS A 90 11.33 -3.62 9.42
CA LYS A 90 12.46 -4.56 9.60
C LYS A 90 12.63 -4.96 11.07
N ARG A 91 12.74 -3.98 11.96
CA ARG A 91 13.01 -4.14 13.40
C ARG A 91 11.89 -4.90 14.11
N LYS A 92 10.63 -4.49 13.89
CA LYS A 92 9.40 -5.22 14.25
C LYS A 92 9.47 -6.70 13.86
N LYS A 93 9.90 -7.00 12.63
CA LYS A 93 9.93 -8.37 12.11
C LYS A 93 10.96 -9.24 12.83
N ALA A 94 12.14 -8.70 13.15
CA ALA A 94 13.16 -9.41 13.91
C ALA A 94 12.75 -9.60 15.38
N ILE A 95 12.22 -8.56 16.03
CA ILE A 95 11.69 -8.64 17.40
C ILE A 95 10.56 -9.68 17.51
N LEU A 96 9.70 -9.83 16.48
CA LEU A 96 8.67 -10.87 16.44
C LEU A 96 9.21 -12.30 16.22
N GLN A 97 10.47 -12.45 15.78
CA GLN A 97 11.13 -13.75 15.64
C GLN A 97 11.87 -14.14 16.92
N ASP A 98 12.53 -13.18 17.58
CA ASP A 98 13.35 -13.43 18.77
C ASP A 98 12.54 -13.36 20.08
N HIS A 99 11.56 -12.45 20.15
CA HIS A 99 10.70 -12.19 21.31
C HIS A 99 9.20 -12.34 20.96
N PRO A 100 8.74 -13.52 20.48
CA PRO A 100 7.36 -13.72 20.03
C PRO A 100 6.30 -13.43 21.12
N GLU A 101 6.68 -13.47 22.40
CA GLU A 101 5.84 -13.05 23.52
C GLU A 101 5.53 -11.55 23.57
N ILE A 102 6.18 -10.68 22.78
CA ILE A 102 5.81 -9.26 22.66
C ILE A 102 4.36 -9.07 22.19
N VAL A 103 3.82 -10.05 21.44
CA VAL A 103 2.42 -10.07 21.01
C VAL A 103 1.45 -10.13 22.20
N LYS A 104 1.89 -10.58 23.39
CA LYS A 104 1.08 -10.53 24.63
C LYS A 104 0.83 -9.11 25.13
N LEU A 105 1.63 -8.13 24.69
CA LEU A 105 1.45 -6.71 25.01
C LEU A 105 0.43 -6.02 24.10
N TYR A 106 0.02 -6.65 22.99
CA TYR A 106 -1.00 -6.09 22.10
C TYR A 106 -2.36 -6.04 22.81
N GLY A 107 -3.12 -4.96 22.61
CA GLY A 107 -4.44 -4.88 23.22
C GLY A 107 -5.08 -3.51 23.13
N THR A 108 -5.85 -3.18 24.18
CA THR A 108 -6.56 -1.92 24.31
C THR A 108 -6.65 -1.51 25.78
N ASP A 109 -6.41 -0.25 26.08
CA ASP A 109 -6.45 0.30 27.43
C ASP A 109 -7.61 1.29 27.59
N ILE A 110 -8.63 0.89 28.35
CA ILE A 110 -9.80 1.72 28.63
C ILE A 110 -9.48 2.94 29.50
N ARG A 111 -8.32 2.97 30.19
CA ARG A 111 -7.87 4.14 30.97
C ARG A 111 -7.72 5.37 30.09
N THR A 112 -7.41 5.21 28.80
CA THR A 112 -7.34 6.31 27.83
C THR A 112 -8.66 7.10 27.73
N LEU A 113 -9.82 6.42 27.81
CA LEU A 113 -11.13 7.10 27.87
C LEU A 113 -11.31 7.87 29.18
N ILE A 114 -10.90 7.28 30.30
CA ILE A 114 -11.02 7.89 31.62
C ILE A 114 -10.16 9.15 31.71
N VAL A 115 -8.91 9.09 31.22
CA VAL A 115 -8.02 10.25 31.12
C VAL A 115 -8.63 11.32 30.22
N ALA A 116 -9.16 10.97 29.04
CA ALA A 116 -9.80 11.95 28.13
C ALA A 116 -11.01 12.66 28.75
N ILE A 117 -11.86 11.95 29.50
CA ILE A 117 -13.01 12.56 30.21
C ILE A 117 -12.52 13.50 31.32
N ILE A 118 -11.55 13.06 32.13
CA ILE A 118 -11.04 13.86 33.26
C ILE A 118 -10.29 15.10 32.77
N SER A 119 -9.43 14.98 31.75
CA SER A 119 -8.69 16.12 31.20
C SER A 119 -9.62 17.12 30.51
N ALA A 120 -10.57 16.66 29.68
CA ALA A 120 -11.58 17.53 29.06
C ALA A 120 -12.39 18.29 30.13
N ALA A 121 -12.85 17.61 31.18
CA ALA A 121 -13.56 18.24 32.28
C ALA A 121 -12.69 19.26 33.02
N ALA A 122 -11.42 18.95 33.32
CA ALA A 122 -10.51 19.86 34.00
C ALA A 122 -10.23 21.14 33.18
N GLN A 123 -9.91 21.00 31.89
CA GLN A 123 -9.63 22.11 30.99
C GLN A 123 -10.85 23.03 30.82
N VAL A 124 -12.06 22.47 30.68
CA VAL A 124 -13.31 23.25 30.62
C VAL A 124 -13.60 23.94 31.96
N ASN A 125 -13.28 23.32 33.11
CA ASN A 125 -13.41 23.99 34.41
C ASN A 125 -12.43 25.17 34.57
N ILE A 126 -11.22 25.11 34.01
CA ILE A 126 -10.28 26.24 34.02
C ILE A 126 -10.77 27.35 33.07
N ALA A 127 -11.30 27.00 31.90
CA ALA A 127 -11.96 27.95 30.99
C ALA A 127 -13.15 28.65 31.66
N TYR A 128 -13.97 27.90 32.42
CA TYR A 128 -15.07 28.45 33.22
C TYR A 128 -14.55 29.34 34.37
N TYR A 129 -13.46 28.96 35.03
CA TYR A 129 -12.87 29.74 36.12
C TYR A 129 -12.45 31.15 35.66
N PHE A 130 -11.62 31.27 34.62
CA PHE A 130 -11.24 32.59 34.06
C PHE A 130 -12.37 33.31 33.31
N GLY A 131 -13.37 32.55 32.85
CA GLY A 131 -14.53 33.08 32.13
C GLY A 131 -15.64 33.66 33.00
N ARG A 132 -15.85 33.10 34.20
CA ARG A 132 -17.01 33.41 35.06
C ARG A 132 -16.71 33.58 36.55
N VAL A 133 -15.73 32.88 37.11
CA VAL A 133 -15.48 32.85 38.57
C VAL A 133 -14.50 33.94 38.98
N ASN A 134 -13.34 33.97 38.35
CA ASN A 134 -12.34 35.02 38.49
C ASN A 134 -12.29 35.81 37.17
N THR A 135 -12.98 36.94 37.13
CA THR A 135 -12.97 37.88 35.99
C THR A 135 -11.96 39.02 36.15
N GLN A 136 -11.21 39.03 37.25
CA GLN A 136 -10.18 40.05 37.59
C GLN A 136 -8.77 39.44 37.55
N TRP A 137 -8.53 38.48 36.65
CA TRP A 137 -7.21 37.91 36.43
C TRP A 137 -6.24 38.94 35.85
N THR A 138 -4.94 38.74 36.08
CA THR A 138 -3.87 39.51 35.44
C THR A 138 -3.29 38.73 34.26
N TRP A 139 -2.83 39.44 33.23
CA TRP A 139 -2.24 38.81 32.03
C TRP A 139 -1.14 37.77 32.33
N PRO A 140 -0.19 37.99 33.28
CA PRO A 140 0.81 36.97 33.61
C PRO A 140 0.21 35.68 34.18
N VAL A 141 -0.84 35.76 35.01
CA VAL A 141 -1.51 34.58 35.58
C VAL A 141 -2.31 33.83 34.51
N PHE A 142 -3.04 34.57 33.67
CA PHE A 142 -3.85 34.00 32.59
C PHE A 142 -2.97 33.31 31.53
N LEU A 143 -1.95 34.01 31.00
CA LEU A 143 -1.02 33.46 30.01
C LEU A 143 -0.13 32.35 30.59
N GLY A 144 0.34 32.51 31.84
CA GLY A 144 1.11 31.48 32.53
C GLY A 144 0.31 30.18 32.74
N THR A 145 -0.98 30.30 33.05
CA THR A 145 -1.87 29.13 33.19
C THR A 145 -2.21 28.51 31.84
N ALA A 146 -2.46 29.32 30.81
CA ALA A 146 -2.68 28.84 29.44
C ALA A 146 -1.44 28.13 28.86
N TYR A 147 -0.23 28.58 29.18
CA TYR A 147 1.01 27.92 28.76
C TYR A 147 1.27 26.63 29.58
N LEU A 148 1.38 26.73 30.91
CA LEU A 148 1.83 25.62 31.76
C LEU A 148 0.79 24.51 31.90
N VAL A 149 -0.46 24.87 32.19
CA VAL A 149 -1.55 23.92 32.46
C VAL A 149 -2.32 23.64 31.17
N GLY A 150 -2.73 24.70 30.48
CA GLY A 150 -3.46 24.64 29.23
C GLY A 150 -2.70 23.91 28.13
N GLY A 151 -1.44 24.30 27.87
CA GLY A 151 -0.55 23.68 26.88
C GLY A 151 -0.19 22.23 27.22
N THR A 152 -0.11 21.88 28.51
CA THR A 152 0.01 20.48 28.96
C THR A 152 -1.22 19.67 28.60
N PHE A 153 -2.43 20.16 28.89
CA PHE A 153 -3.66 19.48 28.48
C PHE A 153 -3.79 19.38 26.95
N THR A 154 -3.43 20.43 26.21
CA THR A 154 -3.39 20.43 24.74
C THR A 154 -2.49 19.33 24.17
N ALA A 155 -1.24 19.23 24.62
CA ALA A 155 -0.34 18.19 24.16
C ALA A 155 -0.83 16.78 24.58
N LEU A 156 -1.44 16.65 25.77
CA LEU A 156 -2.10 15.40 26.19
C LEU A 156 -3.28 15.02 25.29
N TYR A 157 -4.08 15.98 24.79
CA TYR A 157 -5.14 15.67 23.82
C TYR A 157 -4.60 15.12 22.50
N GLY A 158 -3.41 15.56 22.06
CA GLY A 158 -2.70 14.94 20.94
C GLY A 158 -2.50 13.44 21.16
N VAL A 159 -1.95 13.05 22.31
CA VAL A 159 -1.71 11.64 22.68
C VAL A 159 -3.03 10.85 22.82
N LEU A 160 -4.08 11.46 23.37
CA LEU A 160 -5.40 10.82 23.50
C LEU A 160 -6.07 10.58 22.13
N ILE A 161 -5.93 11.54 21.20
CA ILE A 161 -6.40 11.43 19.81
C ILE A 161 -5.55 10.41 19.03
N HIS A 162 -4.26 10.31 19.31
CA HIS A 162 -3.33 9.30 18.78
C HIS A 162 -3.72 7.87 19.17
N GLU A 163 -3.89 7.59 20.47
CA GLU A 163 -4.30 6.26 20.94
C GLU A 163 -5.69 5.87 20.39
N ALA A 164 -6.62 6.81 20.35
CA ALA A 164 -7.91 6.64 19.69
C ALA A 164 -7.76 6.37 18.17
N THR A 165 -6.78 6.99 17.50
CA THR A 165 -6.49 6.78 16.08
C THR A 165 -6.05 5.35 15.81
N HIS A 166 -5.12 4.82 16.59
CA HIS A 166 -4.65 3.43 16.44
C HIS A 166 -5.66 2.35 16.86
N GLY A 167 -6.74 2.75 17.54
CA GLY A 167 -7.81 1.87 18.01
C GLY A 167 -7.61 1.32 19.43
N LEU A 168 -6.69 1.93 20.19
CA LEU A 168 -6.12 1.41 21.42
C LEU A 168 -6.98 1.67 22.66
N VAL A 169 -8.10 2.39 22.57
CA VAL A 169 -8.99 2.64 23.73
C VAL A 169 -9.91 1.43 24.02
N GLY A 170 -10.26 0.66 22.98
CA GLY A 170 -11.16 -0.48 23.12
C GLY A 170 -11.58 -1.08 21.77
N ARG A 171 -12.13 -2.29 21.79
CA ARG A 171 -12.42 -3.07 20.56
C ARG A 171 -13.45 -2.45 19.61
N SER A 172 -14.22 -1.44 20.04
CA SER A 172 -15.22 -0.76 19.21
C SER A 172 -14.63 0.42 18.44
N LYS A 173 -14.76 0.40 17.10
CA LYS A 173 -14.39 1.53 16.22
C LYS A 173 -15.14 2.82 16.58
N LEU A 174 -16.36 2.71 17.12
CA LEU A 174 -17.15 3.87 17.56
C LEU A 174 -16.64 4.43 18.90
N LEU A 175 -16.27 3.57 19.86
CA LEU A 175 -15.74 3.99 21.16
C LEU A 175 -14.47 4.83 21.02
N ASN A 176 -13.55 4.40 20.15
CA ASN A 176 -12.33 5.16 19.84
C ASN A 176 -12.65 6.53 19.23
N ARG A 177 -13.56 6.60 18.25
CA ARG A 177 -14.00 7.87 17.64
C ARG A 177 -14.62 8.82 18.67
N ILE A 178 -15.49 8.31 19.54
CA ILE A 178 -16.08 9.08 20.65
C ILE A 178 -14.99 9.58 21.61
N THR A 179 -13.97 8.76 21.92
CA THR A 179 -12.84 9.18 22.79
C THR A 179 -12.04 10.33 22.17
N GLY A 180 -11.77 10.27 20.86
CA GLY A 180 -11.15 11.38 20.14
C GLY A 180 -12.00 12.65 20.16
N LEU A 181 -13.32 12.55 19.98
CA LEU A 181 -14.23 13.69 20.09
C LEU A 181 -14.28 14.27 21.52
N ILE A 182 -14.23 13.43 22.56
CA ILE A 182 -14.14 13.87 23.96
C ILE A 182 -12.85 14.67 24.20
N ALA A 183 -11.70 14.18 23.72
CA ALA A 183 -10.44 14.95 23.77
C ALA A 183 -10.54 16.28 23.00
N ASN A 184 -11.27 16.31 21.88
CA ASN A 184 -11.53 17.53 21.12
C ASN A 184 -12.39 18.57 21.88
N ILE A 185 -13.08 18.23 22.99
CA ILE A 185 -13.82 19.23 23.78
C ILE A 185 -12.86 20.28 24.38
N GLY A 186 -11.61 19.91 24.66
CA GLY A 186 -10.57 20.84 25.12
C GLY A 186 -9.84 21.61 24.01
N LEU A 187 -10.27 21.49 22.75
CA LEU A 187 -9.60 22.04 21.57
C LEU A 187 -10.60 22.80 20.67
N PRO A 188 -10.47 24.13 20.51
CA PRO A 188 -11.44 24.96 19.76
C PRO A 188 -11.31 24.86 18.22
N VAL A 189 -10.79 23.74 17.71
CA VAL A 189 -10.68 23.42 16.27
C VAL A 189 -10.83 21.89 16.07
N PRO A 190 -11.37 21.39 14.95
CA PRO A 190 -11.73 19.98 14.76
C PRO A 190 -10.54 19.09 14.35
N ILE A 191 -9.64 18.79 15.30
CA ILE A 191 -8.43 17.98 15.07
C ILE A 191 -8.72 16.47 15.03
N ALA A 192 -9.61 15.95 15.88
CA ALA A 192 -9.59 14.52 16.22
C ALA A 192 -9.82 13.55 15.05
N MET A 193 -10.73 13.86 14.12
CA MET A 193 -11.03 13.02 12.96
C MET A 193 -10.15 13.34 11.73
N SER A 194 -9.59 14.55 11.65
CA SER A 194 -8.66 14.94 10.58
C SER A 194 -7.27 14.37 10.85
N PHE A 195 -6.74 14.54 12.07
CA PHE A 195 -5.56 13.83 12.57
C PHE A 195 -5.70 12.32 12.37
N ARG A 196 -6.86 11.73 12.68
CA ARG A 196 -7.10 10.29 12.46
C ARG A 196 -6.82 9.85 11.02
N ARG A 197 -7.15 10.67 10.02
CA ARG A 197 -6.83 10.38 8.62
C ARG A 197 -5.34 10.54 8.37
N TYR A 198 -4.82 11.74 8.59
CA TYR A 198 -3.44 12.08 8.24
C TYR A 198 -2.41 11.20 8.97
N HIS A 199 -2.57 10.96 10.26
CA HIS A 199 -1.64 10.15 11.03
C HIS A 199 -1.64 8.66 10.63
N LEU A 200 -2.78 8.11 10.16
CA LEU A 200 -2.80 6.75 9.58
C LEU A 200 -2.17 6.72 8.17
N GLU A 201 -2.21 7.82 7.43
CA GLU A 201 -1.48 7.98 6.17
C GLU A 201 0.03 8.10 6.45
N HIS A 202 0.47 8.89 7.43
CA HIS A 202 1.86 8.96 7.89
C HIS A 202 2.41 7.56 8.25
N HIS A 203 1.73 6.81 9.12
CA HIS A 203 2.11 5.42 9.44
C HIS A 203 2.03 4.42 8.27
N THR A 204 1.48 4.81 7.11
CA THR A 204 1.44 3.98 5.89
C THR A 204 2.52 4.42 4.89
N PHE A 205 2.88 5.70 4.89
CA PHE A 205 3.71 6.38 3.88
C PHE A 205 4.87 7.18 4.51
N GLN A 206 5.40 6.76 5.66
CA GLN A 206 6.38 7.52 6.45
C GLN A 206 7.61 7.92 5.60
N GLY A 207 7.91 9.22 5.54
CA GLY A 207 8.98 9.81 4.74
C GLY A 207 8.68 9.99 3.24
N VAL A 208 7.48 9.68 2.75
CA VAL A 208 7.19 9.62 1.30
C VAL A 208 6.63 10.94 0.77
N VAL A 209 7.37 11.56 -0.16
CA VAL A 209 7.01 12.85 -0.79
C VAL A 209 5.59 12.81 -1.37
N GLY A 210 4.74 13.73 -0.91
CA GLY A 210 3.38 13.92 -1.42
C GLY A 210 2.33 12.94 -0.90
N LEU A 211 2.72 11.93 -0.12
CA LEU A 211 1.79 10.97 0.52
C LEU A 211 1.84 11.07 2.05
N ASP A 212 3.02 11.31 2.64
CA ASP A 212 3.19 11.66 4.05
C ASP A 212 2.72 13.11 4.31
N PRO A 213 1.74 13.33 5.21
CA PRO A 213 1.25 14.66 5.54
C PRO A 213 2.16 15.46 6.49
N ASP A 214 3.06 14.80 7.22
CA ASP A 214 3.93 15.43 8.23
C ASP A 214 5.24 15.95 7.63
N LEU A 215 5.52 15.65 6.35
CA LEU A 215 6.63 16.23 5.62
C LEU A 215 6.46 17.75 5.40
N PRO A 216 7.53 18.54 5.59
CA PRO A 216 7.52 19.97 5.28
C PRO A 216 7.43 20.25 3.77
N LEU A 217 6.72 21.33 3.44
CA LEU A 217 6.63 21.87 2.09
C LEU A 217 7.97 22.47 1.66
N ASP A 218 8.28 22.45 0.36
CA ASP A 218 9.60 22.88 -0.13
C ASP A 218 9.92 24.35 0.13
N TRP A 219 8.91 25.21 0.33
CA TRP A 219 9.13 26.59 0.74
C TRP A 219 9.58 26.69 2.20
N GLU A 220 9.11 25.81 3.10
CA GLU A 220 9.57 25.75 4.50
C GLU A 220 11.07 25.43 4.53
N LYS A 221 11.47 24.36 3.83
CA LYS A 221 12.87 23.91 3.69
C LYS A 221 13.77 25.03 3.15
N LYS A 222 13.34 25.71 2.10
CA LYS A 222 14.10 26.76 1.40
C LYS A 222 14.23 28.05 2.22
N LEU A 223 13.17 28.46 2.92
CA LEU A 223 13.11 29.72 3.67
C LEU A 223 13.81 29.64 5.02
N ILE A 224 13.52 28.60 5.82
CA ILE A 224 13.83 28.59 7.25
C ILE A 224 15.30 28.26 7.50
N ARG A 225 15.78 27.17 6.88
CA ARG A 225 17.18 26.70 6.96
C ARG A 225 17.67 26.63 8.42
N GLY A 226 18.99 26.75 8.63
CA GLY A 226 19.63 26.76 9.94
C GLY A 226 19.52 28.09 10.71
N ASN A 227 18.60 28.99 10.33
CA ASN A 227 18.52 30.32 10.94
C ASN A 227 17.73 30.29 12.26
N PHE A 228 18.39 30.67 13.36
CA PHE A 228 17.81 30.75 14.71
C PHE A 228 16.46 31.49 14.77
N VAL A 229 16.36 32.66 14.14
CA VAL A 229 15.15 33.49 14.18
C VAL A 229 14.02 32.83 13.38
N LEU A 230 14.32 32.35 12.17
CA LEU A 230 13.31 31.72 11.32
C LEU A 230 12.83 30.38 11.89
N LYS A 231 13.71 29.58 12.53
CA LYS A 231 13.31 28.36 13.23
C LYS A 231 12.46 28.63 14.46
N THR A 232 12.78 29.67 15.23
CA THR A 232 11.94 30.13 16.36
C THR A 232 10.56 30.57 15.86
N LEU A 233 10.50 31.40 14.81
CA LEU A 233 9.25 31.85 14.22
C LEU A 233 8.43 30.71 13.61
N TRP A 234 9.08 29.71 13.00
CA TRP A 234 8.40 28.54 12.43
C TRP A 234 7.72 27.69 13.51
N ILE A 235 8.37 27.42 14.64
CA ILE A 235 7.72 26.71 15.77
C ILE A 235 6.52 27.51 16.30
N LEU A 236 6.64 28.84 16.35
CA LEU A 236 5.54 29.74 16.75
C LEU A 236 4.37 29.80 15.75
N ILE A 237 4.51 29.28 14.53
CA ILE A 237 3.40 29.13 13.55
C ILE A 237 3.10 27.66 13.20
N TYR A 238 3.80 26.69 13.81
CA TYR A 238 3.64 25.27 13.56
C TYR A 238 2.18 24.74 13.73
N PRO A 239 1.36 25.24 14.69
CA PRO A 239 -0.06 24.86 14.75
C PRO A 239 -0.86 25.22 13.48
N LEU A 240 -0.49 26.30 12.79
CA LEU A 240 -1.09 26.71 11.52
C LEU A 240 -0.54 25.90 10.34
N MET A 241 0.73 25.47 10.40
CA MET A 241 1.37 24.70 9.34
C MET A 241 0.67 23.36 9.07
N TYR A 242 0.11 22.70 10.10
CA TYR A 242 -0.74 21.51 9.92
C TYR A 242 -1.93 21.77 8.99
N VAL A 243 -2.61 22.92 9.14
CA VAL A 243 -3.74 23.29 8.28
C VAL A 243 -3.25 23.58 6.86
N VAL A 244 -2.12 24.28 6.70
CA VAL A 244 -1.53 24.60 5.39
C VAL A 244 -1.10 23.33 4.64
N ARG A 245 -0.43 22.38 5.32
CA ARG A 245 -0.01 21.08 4.75
C ARG A 245 -1.20 20.20 4.39
N GLY A 246 -2.25 20.17 5.22
CA GLY A 246 -3.50 19.46 4.92
C GLY A 246 -4.23 20.04 3.69
N MET A 247 -4.30 21.37 3.58
CA MET A 247 -4.88 22.03 2.40
C MET A 247 -4.07 21.77 1.11
N ALA A 248 -2.73 21.77 1.19
CA ALA A 248 -1.84 21.55 0.05
C ALA A 248 -2.06 20.17 -0.64
N GLN A 249 -2.60 19.19 0.08
CA GLN A 249 -2.91 17.85 -0.45
C GLN A 249 -4.25 17.77 -1.21
N ASN A 250 -5.07 18.84 -1.22
CA ASN A 250 -6.37 18.91 -1.91
C ASN A 250 -7.36 17.76 -1.57
N LYS A 251 -7.20 17.12 -0.41
CA LYS A 251 -8.03 15.99 0.03
C LYS A 251 -9.42 16.43 0.48
N GLN A 252 -10.46 15.92 -0.17
CA GLN A 252 -11.86 16.17 0.20
C GLN A 252 -12.16 15.74 1.65
N PRO A 253 -12.99 16.46 2.41
CA PRO A 253 -13.30 16.13 3.81
C PRO A 253 -14.16 14.85 3.91
N SER A 254 -13.79 13.94 4.80
CA SER A 254 -14.58 12.73 5.06
C SER A 254 -15.81 13.02 5.93
N THR A 255 -16.80 12.12 5.90
CA THR A 255 -18.03 12.24 6.72
C THR A 255 -17.74 12.38 8.22
N TRP A 256 -16.65 11.79 8.72
CA TRP A 256 -16.27 11.91 10.13
C TRP A 256 -15.56 13.22 10.46
N GLU A 257 -14.84 13.83 9.52
CA GLU A 257 -14.34 15.20 9.68
C GLU A 257 -15.49 16.22 9.68
N LEU A 258 -16.53 16.01 8.86
CA LEU A 258 -17.76 16.81 8.91
C LEU A 258 -18.51 16.64 10.23
N TYR A 259 -18.59 15.43 10.79
CA TYR A 259 -19.13 15.20 12.13
C TYR A 259 -18.28 15.86 13.23
N ASN A 260 -16.94 15.85 13.11
CA ASN A 260 -16.05 16.53 14.05
C ASN A 260 -16.25 18.05 13.98
N LEU A 261 -16.37 18.62 12.78
CA LEU A 261 -16.62 20.05 12.58
C LEU A 261 -17.95 20.46 13.24
N ALA A 262 -19.04 19.74 12.97
CA ALA A 262 -20.34 20.01 13.60
C ALA A 262 -20.31 19.83 15.13
N PHE A 263 -19.60 18.82 15.63
CA PHE A 263 -19.41 18.59 17.07
C PHE A 263 -18.61 19.71 17.73
N THR A 264 -17.47 20.11 17.15
CA THR A 264 -16.62 21.20 17.66
C THR A 264 -17.38 22.53 17.66
N ILE A 265 -18.07 22.90 16.59
CA ILE A 265 -18.93 24.11 16.55
C ILE A 265 -19.99 24.08 17.67
N CYS A 266 -20.59 22.93 17.93
CA CYS A 266 -21.55 22.76 19.01
C CYS A 266 -20.91 22.94 20.41
N MET A 267 -19.77 22.28 20.67
CA MET A 267 -19.06 22.38 21.94
C MET A 267 -18.51 23.79 22.17
N ASP A 268 -17.91 24.43 21.16
CA ASP A 268 -17.41 25.81 21.24
C ASP A 268 -18.54 26.81 21.51
N THR A 269 -19.71 26.62 20.90
CA THR A 269 -20.91 27.42 21.19
C THR A 269 -21.32 27.27 22.65
N LEU A 270 -21.34 26.05 23.19
CA LEU A 270 -21.64 25.80 24.61
C LEU A 270 -20.56 26.38 25.53
N ILE A 271 -19.29 26.32 25.17
CA ILE A 271 -18.17 26.91 25.91
C ILE A 271 -18.29 28.43 25.94
N VAL A 272 -18.61 29.09 24.82
CA VAL A 272 -18.86 30.54 24.80
C VAL A 272 -20.12 30.90 25.61
N GLN A 273 -21.18 30.08 25.56
CA GLN A 273 -22.40 30.32 26.34
C GLN A 273 -22.20 30.16 27.86
N HIS A 274 -21.46 29.13 28.30
CA HIS A 274 -21.29 28.81 29.73
C HIS A 274 -20.02 29.38 30.36
N CYS A 275 -18.88 29.38 29.65
CA CYS A 275 -17.62 29.98 30.11
C CYS A 275 -17.48 31.44 29.65
N GLY A 276 -17.96 31.79 28.46
CA GLY A 276 -17.76 33.14 27.88
C GLY A 276 -16.50 33.23 27.04
N TRP A 277 -16.38 34.32 26.27
CA TRP A 277 -15.27 34.54 25.34
C TRP A 277 -13.89 34.45 25.99
N THR A 278 -13.72 34.89 27.24
CA THR A 278 -12.46 34.75 27.98
C THR A 278 -12.06 33.30 28.23
N GLY A 279 -13.04 32.43 28.52
CA GLY A 279 -12.81 30.99 28.65
C GLY A 279 -12.46 30.33 27.31
N PHE A 280 -13.11 30.76 26.23
CA PHE A 280 -12.75 30.33 24.88
C PHE A 280 -11.34 30.78 24.47
N TRP A 281 -10.95 32.03 24.78
CA TRP A 281 -9.58 32.53 24.56
C TRP A 281 -8.53 31.78 25.39
N TYR A 282 -8.86 31.34 26.61
CA TYR A 282 -7.99 30.44 27.38
C TYR A 282 -7.74 29.14 26.61
N LEU A 283 -8.78 28.50 26.04
CA LEU A 283 -8.62 27.28 25.23
C LEU A 283 -7.83 27.53 23.95
N PHE A 284 -8.06 28.65 23.27
CA PHE A 284 -7.34 29.02 22.05
C PHE A 284 -5.84 29.25 22.32
N LEU A 285 -5.50 29.95 23.40
CA LEU A 285 -4.10 30.16 23.81
C LEU A 285 -3.46 28.87 24.32
N SER A 286 -4.22 28.00 24.99
CA SER A 286 -3.78 26.65 25.38
C SER A 286 -3.41 25.82 24.16
N LEU A 287 -4.27 25.82 23.12
CA LEU A 287 -4.01 25.20 21.81
C LEU A 287 -2.73 25.76 21.17
N TYR A 288 -2.62 27.09 21.10
CA TYR A 288 -1.48 27.78 20.49
C TYR A 288 -0.15 27.44 21.18
N PHE A 289 -0.11 27.47 22.52
CA PHE A 289 1.09 27.13 23.28
C PHE A 289 1.42 25.63 23.21
N GLY A 290 0.42 24.77 23.38
CA GLY A 290 0.59 23.31 23.42
C GLY A 290 1.05 22.65 22.11
N TYR A 291 0.99 23.37 20.98
CA TYR A 291 1.52 22.96 19.67
C TYR A 291 2.69 23.86 19.18
N SER A 292 3.25 24.73 20.03
CA SER A 292 4.43 25.55 19.72
C SER A 292 5.58 25.30 20.71
N LEU A 293 6.02 26.28 21.50
CA LEU A 293 7.22 26.14 22.36
C LEU A 293 6.98 25.40 23.69
N HIS A 294 5.80 24.81 23.91
CA HIS A 294 5.54 23.99 25.10
C HIS A 294 6.33 22.67 25.04
N PRO A 295 6.94 22.16 26.14
CA PRO A 295 7.75 20.94 26.10
C PRO A 295 7.01 19.73 25.53
N GLY A 296 5.70 19.62 25.76
CA GLY A 296 4.87 18.56 25.20
C GLY A 296 4.78 18.57 23.66
N ALA A 297 5.04 19.69 22.98
CA ALA A 297 5.05 19.78 21.53
C ALA A 297 6.36 19.27 20.89
N ALA A 298 7.39 18.98 21.69
CA ALA A 298 8.70 18.59 21.16
C ALA A 298 8.69 17.21 20.46
N HIS A 299 7.67 16.39 20.71
CA HIS A 299 7.52 15.11 20.02
C HIS A 299 7.45 15.31 18.50
N PHE A 300 6.67 16.26 17.99
CA PHE A 300 6.65 16.61 16.55
C PHE A 300 8.03 16.98 15.96
N ILE A 301 8.99 17.41 16.79
CA ILE A 301 10.37 17.68 16.35
C ILE A 301 11.23 16.41 16.42
N GLN A 302 11.15 15.66 17.52
CA GLN A 302 11.81 14.36 17.71
C GLN A 302 11.42 13.32 16.64
N GLU A 303 10.17 13.34 16.22
CA GLU A 303 9.53 12.26 15.46
C GLU A 303 9.68 12.42 13.94
N HIS A 304 10.11 13.60 13.48
CA HIS A 304 10.11 13.97 12.05
C HIS A 304 11.41 14.62 11.56
N TYR A 305 12.35 15.00 12.43
CA TYR A 305 13.58 15.72 12.03
C TYR A 305 14.82 15.02 12.57
N THR A 306 15.80 14.74 11.70
CA THR A 306 16.98 13.95 12.08
C THR A 306 18.05 14.77 12.79
N PHE A 307 18.65 14.20 13.84
CA PHE A 307 19.73 14.81 14.62
C PHE A 307 21.07 14.11 14.38
N ASP A 308 21.02 12.83 14.01
CA ASP A 308 22.14 11.93 13.79
C ASP A 308 22.06 11.32 12.37
N ASP A 309 23.19 10.93 11.80
CA ASP A 309 23.24 10.29 10.48
C ASP A 309 22.66 8.87 10.54
N GLY A 310 21.88 8.47 9.53
CA GLY A 310 21.36 7.11 9.41
C GLY A 310 20.16 6.74 10.28
N GLN A 311 19.64 7.64 11.13
CA GLN A 311 18.43 7.39 11.94
C GLN A 311 17.30 8.40 11.68
N GLU A 312 16.16 7.87 11.24
CA GLU A 312 14.98 8.57 10.76
C GLU A 312 14.11 9.20 11.86
N THR A 313 13.93 8.52 12.98
CA THR A 313 13.11 8.98 14.11
C THR A 313 13.69 8.54 15.45
N TYR A 314 13.34 9.25 16.51
CA TYR A 314 13.99 9.21 17.81
C TYR A 314 12.96 8.89 18.89
N SER A 315 13.41 8.25 19.96
CA SER A 315 12.58 8.00 21.13
C SER A 315 12.99 8.91 22.28
N TYR A 316 12.07 9.19 23.19
CA TYR A 316 12.27 9.99 24.38
C TYR A 316 12.00 9.14 25.62
N TYR A 317 12.96 9.14 26.55
CA TYR A 317 12.91 8.33 27.76
C TYR A 317 12.98 9.17 29.05
N GLY A 318 12.73 10.47 28.95
CA GLY A 318 12.70 11.37 30.11
C GLY A 318 11.37 11.34 30.88
N ILE A 319 11.34 12.09 31.99
CA ILE A 319 10.25 12.06 32.98
C ILE A 319 8.87 12.44 32.41
N LEU A 320 8.80 13.25 31.35
CA LEU A 320 7.53 13.74 30.79
C LEU A 320 6.65 12.62 30.21
N ASN A 321 7.20 11.44 29.91
CA ASN A 321 6.42 10.24 29.55
C ASN A 321 5.35 9.89 30.60
N THR A 322 5.61 10.18 31.88
CA THR A 322 4.63 9.95 32.96
C THR A 322 3.39 10.84 32.87
N ILE A 323 3.52 12.00 32.22
CA ILE A 323 2.43 12.97 31.98
C ILE A 323 1.78 12.70 30.62
N PHE A 324 2.59 12.55 29.57
CA PHE A 324 2.15 12.38 28.19
C PHE A 324 2.01 10.91 27.79
N MET A 325 1.53 10.08 28.73
CA MET A 325 1.12 8.69 28.49
C MET A 325 2.13 7.92 27.62
N ASN A 326 3.41 7.88 28.03
CA ASN A 326 4.50 7.15 27.35
C ASN A 326 4.68 7.40 25.83
N ILE A 327 4.13 8.47 25.23
CA ILE A 327 4.19 8.68 23.77
C ILE A 327 5.63 8.77 23.24
N GLY A 328 6.58 9.17 24.09
CA GLY A 328 8.00 9.23 23.75
C GLY A 328 8.64 7.87 23.41
N TYR A 329 8.02 6.74 23.76
CA TYR A 329 8.42 5.40 23.30
C TYR A 329 8.01 5.20 21.83
N HIS A 330 8.56 6.05 20.96
CA HIS A 330 8.09 6.28 19.61
C HIS A 330 8.61 5.23 18.61
N ASN A 331 9.86 4.77 18.75
CA ASN A 331 10.37 3.65 17.96
C ASN A 331 9.58 2.38 18.27
N GLU A 332 9.32 2.12 19.56
CA GLU A 332 8.50 1.02 20.03
C GLU A 332 7.06 1.13 19.52
N HIS A 333 6.50 2.35 19.47
CA HIS A 333 5.16 2.57 18.91
C HIS A 333 5.11 2.34 17.40
N HIS A 334 6.01 2.91 16.59
CA HIS A 334 6.01 2.70 15.14
C HIS A 334 6.26 1.23 14.79
N ASP A 335 7.19 0.57 15.48
CA ASP A 335 7.39 -0.87 15.38
C ASP A 335 6.11 -1.64 15.77
N PHE A 336 5.39 -1.22 16.81
CA PHE A 336 4.28 -1.97 17.41
C PHE A 336 3.02 -1.14 17.69
N THR A 337 2.44 -0.52 16.65
CA THR A 337 1.23 0.36 16.69
C THR A 337 -0.06 -0.29 17.22
N LYS A 338 0.01 -1.50 17.79
CA LYS A 338 -1.09 -2.25 18.42
C LYS A 338 -0.82 -2.59 19.90
N ILE A 339 0.29 -2.13 20.45
CA ILE A 339 0.59 -2.07 21.88
C ILE A 339 0.06 -0.72 22.40
N PRO A 340 -0.80 -0.68 23.43
CA PRO A 340 -1.25 0.58 24.02
C PRO A 340 -0.13 1.25 24.81
N TRP A 341 -0.20 2.58 24.95
CA TRP A 341 0.77 3.41 25.67
C TRP A 341 1.31 2.83 27.00
N SER A 342 0.44 2.21 27.79
CA SER A 342 0.75 1.67 29.11
C SER A 342 1.66 0.43 29.07
N ASN A 343 1.79 -0.21 27.91
CA ASN A 343 2.64 -1.37 27.67
C ASN A 343 3.91 -1.04 26.89
N LEU A 344 4.07 0.15 26.30
CA LEU A 344 5.28 0.52 25.54
C LEU A 344 6.59 0.40 26.35
N PRO A 345 6.66 0.77 27.66
CA PRO A 345 7.86 0.53 28.47
C PRO A 345 8.20 -0.96 28.65
N ALA A 346 7.20 -1.84 28.60
CA ALA A 346 7.42 -3.29 28.62
C ALA A 346 7.88 -3.83 27.26
N ALA A 347 7.43 -3.21 26.15
CA ALA A 347 7.91 -3.53 24.80
C ALA A 347 9.40 -3.22 24.66
N ARG A 348 9.84 -2.01 25.08
CA ARG A 348 11.27 -1.68 25.11
C ARG A 348 12.08 -2.65 25.96
N LYS A 349 11.62 -2.91 27.20
CA LYS A 349 12.34 -3.77 28.15
C LYS A 349 12.48 -5.22 27.64
N LEU A 350 11.54 -5.68 26.81
CA LEU A 350 11.57 -7.04 26.27
C LEU A 350 12.57 -7.21 25.12
N ALA A 351 12.81 -6.14 24.35
CA ALA A 351 13.66 -6.11 23.17
C ALA A 351 14.72 -4.98 23.27
N SER A 352 15.33 -4.85 24.45
CA SER A 352 16.33 -3.82 24.79
C SER A 352 17.46 -3.70 23.77
N GLU A 353 17.97 -4.84 23.30
CA GLU A 353 18.98 -5.04 22.27
C GLU A 353 18.63 -4.38 20.92
N TYR A 354 17.35 -4.08 20.67
CA TYR A 354 16.87 -3.41 19.47
C TYR A 354 16.66 -1.89 19.63
N TYR A 355 16.61 -1.38 20.87
CA TYR A 355 16.28 0.01 21.17
C TYR A 355 17.42 0.78 21.86
N ASP A 356 18.29 0.09 22.61
CA ASP A 356 19.40 0.70 23.33
C ASP A 356 20.61 1.01 22.42
N THR A 357 20.59 0.52 21.18
CA THR A 357 21.55 0.87 20.11
C THR A 357 21.13 2.10 19.30
N LEU A 358 19.89 2.59 19.46
CA LEU A 358 19.36 3.73 18.72
C LEU A 358 19.63 5.05 19.45
N ALA A 359 19.81 6.14 18.72
CA ALA A 359 19.84 7.48 19.26
C ALA A 359 18.48 7.86 19.88
N TYR A 360 18.52 8.54 21.03
CA TYR A 360 17.34 8.91 21.80
C TYR A 360 17.51 10.25 22.53
N HIS A 361 16.43 10.74 23.13
CA HIS A 361 16.37 12.00 23.87
C HIS A 361 15.96 11.79 25.33
N THR A 362 16.46 12.64 26.21
CA THR A 362 16.11 12.64 27.65
C THR A 362 15.42 13.94 28.09
N SER A 363 15.43 14.98 27.25
CA SER A 363 14.78 16.27 27.52
C SER A 363 14.15 16.87 26.26
N TRP A 364 12.82 16.98 26.24
CA TRP A 364 12.06 17.68 25.20
C TRP A 364 12.28 19.20 25.16
N LEU A 365 12.70 19.80 26.29
CA LEU A 365 13.24 21.16 26.30
C LEU A 365 14.55 21.24 25.53
N MET A 366 15.41 20.21 25.62
CA MET A 366 16.65 20.15 24.86
C MET A 366 16.41 19.89 23.37
N VAL A 367 15.39 19.10 22.99
CA VAL A 367 15.00 18.93 21.58
C VAL A 367 14.65 20.28 20.93
N HIS A 368 13.79 21.08 21.59
CA HIS A 368 13.50 22.45 21.17
C HIS A 368 14.75 23.33 21.10
N TYR A 369 15.57 23.33 22.15
CA TYR A 369 16.78 24.15 22.21
C TYR A 369 17.75 23.80 21.08
N ARG A 370 18.05 22.51 20.88
CA ARG A 370 18.90 22.01 19.79
C ARG A 370 18.34 22.41 18.43
N PHE A 371 17.08 22.07 18.15
CA PHE A 371 16.45 22.42 16.87
C PHE A 371 16.47 23.93 16.59
N ILE A 372 16.32 24.80 17.60
CA ILE A 372 16.38 26.25 17.42
C ILE A 372 17.82 26.75 17.21
N THR A 373 18.79 26.25 17.98
CA THR A 373 20.15 26.83 18.08
C THR A 373 21.21 26.18 17.18
N GLU A 374 21.14 24.86 16.95
CA GLU A 374 22.10 24.11 16.13
C GLU A 374 21.90 24.47 14.66
N ARG A 375 22.93 25.00 13.98
CA ARG A 375 22.80 25.51 12.60
C ARG A 375 22.57 24.40 11.57
N ASP A 376 22.92 23.18 11.93
CA ASP A 376 22.91 21.97 11.12
C ASP A 376 21.62 21.14 11.25
N VAL A 377 20.68 21.57 12.10
CA VAL A 377 19.32 20.99 12.24
C VAL A 377 18.28 21.99 11.73
N GLY A 378 17.30 21.54 10.94
CA GLY A 378 16.20 22.39 10.49
C GLY A 378 15.13 21.66 9.65
N PRO A 379 14.16 22.39 9.07
CA PRO A 379 13.05 21.77 8.34
C PRO A 379 13.41 21.00 7.06
N GLN A 380 14.62 21.11 6.52
CA GLN A 380 15.11 20.23 5.44
C GLN A 380 15.58 18.85 5.91
N THR A 381 15.75 18.66 7.22
CA THR A 381 16.41 17.51 7.83
C THR A 381 15.54 16.25 8.10
N PRO A 382 14.24 16.14 7.72
CA PRO A 382 13.59 14.82 7.63
C PRO A 382 14.25 13.92 6.58
N THR A 383 14.31 12.61 6.83
CA THR A 383 14.68 11.64 5.80
C THR A 383 13.49 11.35 4.89
N LEU A 384 13.72 11.40 3.59
CA LEU A 384 12.77 10.92 2.60
C LEU A 384 12.99 9.44 2.36
N ALA A 385 11.90 8.68 2.42
CA ALA A 385 11.87 7.31 1.94
C ALA A 385 11.59 7.33 0.43
N VAL A 386 12.31 6.50 -0.33
CA VAL A 386 11.83 6.11 -1.66
C VAL A 386 10.45 5.46 -1.49
N LEU A 387 9.49 5.92 -2.31
CA LEU A 387 8.09 5.50 -2.32
C LEU A 387 7.98 3.97 -2.12
N PRO A 388 7.52 3.47 -0.95
CA PRO A 388 7.85 2.14 -0.50
C PRO A 388 7.24 1.09 -1.42
N THR A 389 8.12 0.37 -2.12
CA THR A 389 7.75 -0.74 -3.01
C THR A 389 6.89 -1.78 -2.30
N ARG A 390 6.96 -1.85 -0.95
CA ARG A 390 6.16 -2.68 -0.04
C ARG A 390 4.67 -2.36 0.03
N LEU A 391 4.20 -1.21 -0.44
CA LEU A 391 2.76 -1.00 -0.66
C LEU A 391 2.24 -1.63 -1.96
N TYR A 392 3.15 -2.17 -2.78
CA TYR A 392 2.85 -3.06 -3.91
C TYR A 392 3.42 -4.48 -3.73
N THR A 393 4.41 -4.70 -2.86
CA THR A 393 4.97 -6.03 -2.53
C THR A 393 4.56 -6.53 -1.14
N SER A 394 3.76 -7.59 -1.13
CA SER A 394 3.29 -8.27 0.09
C SER A 394 4.43 -8.87 0.93
N THR A 395 4.12 -9.24 2.17
CA THR A 395 5.09 -9.48 3.24
C THR A 395 5.68 -10.89 3.31
N THR A 396 5.77 -11.64 2.21
CA THR A 396 6.81 -12.69 2.12
C THR A 396 8.19 -12.10 1.80
N LYS A 397 9.25 -12.83 2.19
CA LYS A 397 10.57 -12.61 1.59
C LYS A 397 10.46 -13.01 0.12
N PRO A 398 10.85 -12.17 -0.86
CA PRO A 398 11.02 -12.66 -2.22
C PRO A 398 12.15 -13.69 -2.22
N ALA A 399 11.84 -14.98 -2.44
CA ALA A 399 12.83 -16.07 -2.55
C ALA A 399 13.66 -16.00 -3.86
N ARG A 400 13.84 -14.79 -4.40
CA ARG A 400 14.22 -14.49 -5.80
C ARG A 400 15.69 -14.74 -6.14
N TYR A 401 16.51 -15.08 -5.15
CA TYR A 401 17.84 -15.64 -5.36
C TYR A 401 18.11 -16.92 -4.54
N ALA A 402 17.35 -17.18 -3.46
CA ALA A 402 17.45 -18.43 -2.70
C ALA A 402 17.08 -19.67 -3.55
N ALA A 403 16.13 -19.53 -4.47
CA ALA A 403 15.76 -20.61 -5.41
C ALA A 403 16.79 -20.83 -6.55
N VAL A 404 17.94 -20.14 -6.56
CA VAL A 404 19.03 -20.37 -7.51
C VAL A 404 20.05 -21.40 -6.99
N GLU A 405 19.98 -21.77 -5.70
CA GLU A 405 20.83 -22.80 -5.07
C GLU A 405 20.38 -24.23 -5.41
N SER A 406 20.45 -24.61 -6.69
CA SER A 406 20.57 -26.02 -7.17
C SER A 406 20.48 -26.15 -8.69
N ALA A 407 20.04 -25.12 -9.42
CA ALA A 407 19.98 -25.17 -10.88
C ALA A 407 21.39 -25.41 -11.46
N PRO A 408 21.64 -26.51 -12.18
CA PRO A 408 22.97 -26.78 -12.72
C PRO A 408 23.37 -25.69 -13.69
N VAL A 409 24.66 -25.33 -13.71
CA VAL A 409 25.23 -24.38 -14.68
C VAL A 409 25.27 -25.06 -16.05
N VAL A 410 24.13 -25.06 -16.74
CA VAL A 410 24.01 -25.55 -18.11
C VAL A 410 24.90 -24.68 -18.99
N THR A 411 25.97 -25.28 -19.53
CA THR A 411 26.85 -24.65 -20.51
C THR A 411 26.05 -24.20 -21.71
N ARG A 412 25.85 -22.89 -21.88
CA ARG A 412 24.99 -22.31 -22.92
C ARG A 412 25.64 -22.38 -24.30
N THR A 413 25.55 -23.55 -24.93
CA THR A 413 25.90 -23.78 -26.34
C THR A 413 24.69 -24.21 -27.19
N SER A 414 23.53 -24.48 -26.57
CA SER A 414 22.29 -24.82 -27.26
C SER A 414 21.35 -23.61 -27.38
N VAL A 415 20.67 -23.52 -28.53
CA VAL A 415 19.56 -22.59 -28.78
C VAL A 415 18.40 -22.92 -27.85
N SER A 416 17.81 -21.92 -27.18
CA SER A 416 16.73 -22.13 -26.19
C SER A 416 15.43 -22.64 -26.82
N ALA A 417 14.61 -23.39 -26.08
CA ALA A 417 13.40 -24.00 -26.64
C ALA A 417 12.38 -22.94 -27.12
N ALA A 418 12.28 -21.80 -26.43
CA ALA A 418 11.51 -20.65 -26.91
C ALA A 418 11.96 -20.17 -28.30
N ALA A 419 13.26 -20.22 -28.61
CA ALA A 419 13.79 -19.90 -29.93
C ALA A 419 13.48 -20.97 -30.98
N GLN A 420 13.62 -22.26 -30.61
CA GLN A 420 13.34 -23.40 -31.51
C GLN A 420 11.87 -23.43 -31.96
N HIS A 421 10.93 -23.12 -31.05
CA HIS A 421 9.49 -23.21 -31.32
C HIS A 421 8.86 -21.91 -31.87
N ALA A 422 9.52 -20.76 -31.77
CA ALA A 422 8.97 -19.47 -32.21
C ALA A 422 8.84 -19.29 -33.73
N GLU A 423 9.41 -20.19 -34.52
CA GLU A 423 9.32 -20.18 -36.00
C GLU A 423 8.58 -21.43 -36.53
N GLY A 424 7.99 -22.23 -35.64
CA GLY A 424 7.21 -23.42 -36.00
C GLY A 424 5.82 -23.11 -36.59
N PRO A 425 5.21 -24.07 -37.28
CA PRO A 425 3.86 -23.93 -37.83
C PRO A 425 2.79 -23.88 -36.72
N LEU A 426 1.59 -23.43 -37.10
CA LEU A 426 0.44 -23.49 -36.20
C LEU A 426 0.01 -24.95 -35.97
N ARG A 427 0.17 -25.41 -34.74
CA ARG A 427 -0.07 -26.79 -34.30
C ARG A 427 -0.85 -26.83 -32.98
N ASN A 428 -1.52 -27.95 -32.69
CA ASN A 428 -2.29 -28.20 -31.47
C ASN A 428 -2.05 -29.59 -30.85
N ASP A 429 -0.97 -30.26 -31.26
CA ASP A 429 -0.47 -31.55 -30.77
C ASP A 429 0.70 -31.38 -29.77
N TRP A 430 0.73 -30.25 -29.06
CA TRP A 430 1.79 -29.92 -28.10
C TRP A 430 1.89 -30.91 -26.92
N THR A 431 3.11 -31.35 -26.61
CA THR A 431 3.41 -32.13 -25.40
C THR A 431 3.59 -31.24 -24.15
N ARG A 432 3.47 -31.80 -22.93
CA ARG A 432 3.75 -31.01 -21.71
C ARG A 432 5.24 -30.68 -21.63
N GLU A 433 6.08 -31.56 -22.13
CA GLU A 433 7.53 -31.51 -22.13
C GLU A 433 8.06 -30.35 -22.99
N GLU A 434 7.52 -30.17 -24.20
CA GLU A 434 7.82 -29.00 -25.06
C GLU A 434 7.38 -27.69 -24.40
N ILE A 435 6.15 -27.65 -23.86
CA ILE A 435 5.63 -26.44 -23.20
C ILE A 435 6.47 -26.12 -21.95
N GLN A 436 6.90 -27.13 -21.17
CA GLN A 436 7.79 -26.95 -20.03
C GLN A 436 9.18 -26.46 -20.47
N ALA A 437 9.73 -26.93 -21.59
CA ALA A 437 11.00 -26.45 -22.12
C ALA A 437 10.91 -24.97 -22.58
N ILE A 438 9.83 -24.59 -23.25
CA ILE A 438 9.54 -23.19 -23.59
C ILE A 438 9.38 -22.36 -22.30
N TYR A 439 8.56 -22.83 -21.35
CA TYR A 439 8.32 -22.15 -20.06
C TYR A 439 9.61 -21.95 -19.26
N ASN A 440 10.50 -22.95 -19.23
CA ASN A 440 11.77 -22.92 -18.51
C ASN A 440 12.90 -22.20 -19.26
N SER A 441 12.67 -21.71 -20.49
CA SER A 441 13.69 -20.97 -21.24
C SER A 441 14.13 -19.69 -20.49
N PRO A 442 15.36 -19.18 -20.74
CA PRO A 442 15.84 -17.95 -20.11
C PRO A 442 14.84 -16.81 -20.34
N LEU A 443 14.52 -16.03 -19.30
CA LEU A 443 13.36 -15.13 -19.35
C LEU A 443 13.46 -14.06 -20.46
N MET A 444 14.69 -13.59 -20.75
CA MET A 444 14.93 -12.63 -21.82
C MET A 444 14.76 -13.24 -23.21
N ASP A 445 15.28 -14.45 -23.46
CA ASP A 445 15.01 -15.23 -24.68
C ASP A 445 13.50 -15.44 -24.85
N LEU A 446 12.85 -15.99 -23.82
CA LEU A 446 11.42 -16.32 -23.85
C LEU A 446 10.56 -15.10 -24.18
N MET A 447 10.85 -13.95 -23.57
CA MET A 447 10.16 -12.69 -23.85
C MET A 447 10.47 -12.15 -25.27
N PHE A 448 11.73 -12.23 -25.73
CA PHE A 448 12.12 -11.80 -27.07
C PHE A 448 11.48 -12.64 -28.18
N TYR A 449 11.48 -13.97 -28.03
CA TYR A 449 10.89 -14.88 -29.01
C TYR A 449 9.36 -14.83 -29.00
N ALA A 450 8.73 -14.63 -27.83
CA ALA A 450 7.30 -14.32 -27.78
C ALA A 450 6.94 -12.98 -28.46
N ALA A 451 7.78 -11.95 -28.31
CA ALA A 451 7.63 -10.69 -29.03
C ALA A 451 7.78 -10.88 -30.56
N LYS A 452 8.67 -11.77 -31.01
CA LYS A 452 8.80 -12.16 -32.43
C LYS A 452 7.53 -12.85 -32.95
N VAL A 453 7.03 -13.87 -32.24
CA VAL A 453 5.76 -14.56 -32.58
C VAL A 453 4.59 -13.59 -32.62
N HIS A 454 4.51 -12.65 -31.66
CA HIS A 454 3.45 -11.66 -31.60
C HIS A 454 3.45 -10.75 -32.84
N ARG A 455 4.61 -10.19 -33.20
CA ARG A 455 4.77 -9.32 -34.38
C ARG A 455 4.56 -10.04 -35.72
N ALA A 456 4.75 -11.37 -35.76
CA ALA A 456 4.45 -12.19 -36.94
C ALA A 456 2.96 -12.51 -37.12
N ASN A 457 2.13 -12.37 -36.06
CA ASN A 457 0.71 -12.75 -36.08
C ASN A 457 -0.27 -11.58 -35.87
N PHE A 458 0.20 -10.44 -35.35
CA PHE A 458 -0.61 -9.27 -35.03
C PHE A 458 0.12 -7.96 -35.32
N ASN A 459 -0.65 -6.89 -35.54
CA ASN A 459 -0.14 -5.52 -35.39
C ASN A 459 0.22 -5.31 -33.90
N PRO A 460 1.50 -5.05 -33.55
CA PRO A 460 1.94 -4.94 -32.16
C PRO A 460 1.52 -3.64 -31.48
N LEU A 461 0.89 -2.71 -32.20
CA LEU A 461 0.29 -1.50 -31.63
C LEU A 461 -1.21 -1.69 -31.30
N GLU A 462 -1.87 -2.72 -31.84
CA GLU A 462 -3.31 -2.94 -31.64
C GLU A 462 -3.59 -3.76 -30.37
N VAL A 463 -4.31 -3.15 -29.42
CA VAL A 463 -4.78 -3.83 -28.21
C VAL A 463 -6.31 -3.88 -28.20
N GLN A 464 -6.89 -5.08 -28.08
CA GLN A 464 -8.34 -5.24 -27.94
C GLN A 464 -8.79 -4.81 -26.55
N GLN A 465 -9.51 -3.70 -26.49
CA GLN A 465 -10.18 -3.22 -25.28
C GLN A 465 -11.55 -3.91 -25.12
N SER A 466 -11.86 -4.33 -23.90
CA SER A 466 -13.15 -4.97 -23.58
C SER A 466 -13.69 -4.45 -22.24
N THR A 467 -14.96 -4.07 -22.15
CA THR A 467 -15.58 -3.69 -20.88
C THR A 467 -16.40 -4.85 -20.31
N LEU A 468 -16.35 -5.05 -18.99
CA LEU A 468 -16.98 -6.19 -18.31
C LEU A 468 -17.98 -5.74 -17.24
N LEU A 469 -19.27 -6.03 -17.46
CA LEU A 469 -20.34 -5.76 -16.51
C LEU A 469 -20.78 -7.04 -15.79
N SER A 470 -20.84 -7.02 -14.46
CA SER A 470 -21.56 -8.06 -13.73
C SER A 470 -23.07 -7.79 -13.80
N ILE A 471 -23.77 -8.51 -14.70
CA ILE A 471 -25.22 -8.41 -14.87
C ILE A 471 -26.00 -9.10 -13.76
N LYS A 472 -25.36 -9.96 -12.95
CA LYS A 472 -25.87 -10.50 -11.69
C LYS A 472 -24.71 -10.74 -10.74
N THR A 473 -24.66 -9.98 -9.64
CA THR A 473 -23.55 -9.95 -8.68
C THR A 473 -23.80 -10.83 -7.46
N GLY A 474 -22.76 -11.51 -6.95
CA GLY A 474 -22.74 -12.22 -5.67
C GLY A 474 -23.69 -13.42 -5.59
N GLY A 475 -23.69 -14.15 -4.47
CA GLY A 475 -24.62 -15.26 -4.24
C GLY A 475 -24.54 -16.37 -5.31
N CYS A 476 -23.32 -16.81 -5.64
CA CYS A 476 -23.07 -17.98 -6.48
C CYS A 476 -22.96 -19.26 -5.62
N SER A 477 -23.53 -20.37 -6.07
CA SER A 477 -23.51 -21.67 -5.38
C SER A 477 -22.12 -22.33 -5.32
N GLU A 478 -21.26 -21.94 -6.26
CA GLU A 478 -19.94 -22.51 -6.51
C GLU A 478 -18.93 -22.15 -5.42
N ASP A 479 -17.96 -23.02 -5.17
CA ASP A 479 -16.99 -22.92 -4.07
C ASP A 479 -15.60 -22.42 -4.47
N CYS A 480 -15.46 -21.70 -5.60
CA CYS A 480 -14.15 -21.30 -6.12
C CYS A 480 -13.36 -20.50 -5.07
N LYS A 481 -12.24 -21.04 -4.56
CA LYS A 481 -11.50 -20.48 -3.41
C LYS A 481 -10.93 -19.07 -3.63
N TYR A 482 -10.83 -18.63 -4.88
CA TYR A 482 -10.45 -17.25 -5.26
C TYR A 482 -11.63 -16.28 -5.38
N CYS A 483 -12.87 -16.76 -5.47
CA CYS A 483 -14.00 -15.96 -5.98
C CYS A 483 -14.77 -15.27 -4.85
N PRO A 484 -14.77 -13.92 -4.78
CA PRO A 484 -15.47 -13.22 -3.73
C PRO A 484 -17.00 -13.23 -3.89
N GLN A 485 -17.53 -13.77 -5.00
CA GLN A 485 -18.97 -13.87 -5.27
C GLN A 485 -19.60 -15.19 -4.79
N SER A 486 -18.79 -16.12 -4.27
CA SER A 486 -19.26 -17.40 -3.72
C SER A 486 -20.08 -17.19 -2.44
N SER A 487 -21.24 -17.85 -2.34
CA SER A 487 -22.03 -17.88 -1.10
C SER A 487 -21.45 -18.80 -0.02
N ARG A 488 -20.31 -19.46 -0.28
CA ARG A 488 -19.58 -20.27 0.71
C ARG A 488 -18.71 -19.42 1.65
N TYR A 489 -18.45 -18.17 1.27
CA TYR A 489 -17.41 -17.33 1.88
C TYR A 489 -17.98 -15.99 2.37
N LYS A 490 -17.35 -15.40 3.40
CA LYS A 490 -17.83 -14.17 4.06
C LYS A 490 -17.07 -12.95 3.56
N THR A 491 -17.32 -12.58 2.31
CA THR A 491 -16.67 -11.41 1.69
C THR A 491 -17.55 -10.16 1.79
N ASN A 492 -17.01 -9.01 1.36
CA ASN A 492 -17.74 -7.75 1.27
C ASN A 492 -18.73 -7.67 0.08
N VAL A 493 -18.85 -8.72 -0.76
CA VAL A 493 -19.75 -8.73 -1.93
C VAL A 493 -21.17 -9.11 -1.52
N LYS A 494 -22.10 -8.15 -1.59
CA LYS A 494 -23.53 -8.41 -1.40
C LYS A 494 -24.15 -9.03 -2.64
N ALA A 495 -25.01 -10.04 -2.45
CA ALA A 495 -25.80 -10.61 -3.53
C ALA A 495 -26.82 -9.58 -4.07
N GLN A 496 -26.95 -9.51 -5.38
CA GLN A 496 -27.87 -8.62 -6.09
C GLN A 496 -28.79 -9.43 -7.01
N LYS A 497 -29.94 -8.85 -7.37
CA LYS A 497 -30.75 -9.35 -8.48
C LYS A 497 -29.99 -9.16 -9.80
N MET A 498 -30.48 -9.79 -10.86
CA MET A 498 -30.04 -9.45 -12.21
C MET A 498 -30.39 -7.98 -12.50
N LEU A 499 -29.51 -7.26 -13.20
CA LEU A 499 -29.76 -5.89 -13.62
C LEU A 499 -30.90 -5.83 -14.65
N GLU A 500 -31.63 -4.73 -14.65
CA GLU A 500 -32.67 -4.45 -15.65
C GLU A 500 -32.09 -3.88 -16.94
N GLU A 501 -32.86 -3.98 -18.02
CA GLU A 501 -32.44 -3.78 -19.41
C GLU A 501 -31.74 -2.44 -19.65
N ASP A 502 -32.37 -1.33 -19.26
CA ASP A 502 -31.84 0.02 -19.43
C ASP A 502 -30.43 0.16 -18.84
N VAL A 503 -30.17 -0.47 -17.68
CA VAL A 503 -28.88 -0.40 -16.99
C VAL A 503 -27.79 -1.17 -17.74
N VAL A 504 -28.15 -2.29 -18.38
CA VAL A 504 -27.22 -3.10 -19.16
C VAL A 504 -26.91 -2.43 -20.51
N LEU A 505 -27.95 -1.96 -21.22
CA LEU A 505 -27.79 -1.31 -22.51
C LEU A 505 -27.08 0.05 -22.40
N GLU A 506 -27.37 0.83 -21.34
CA GLU A 506 -26.68 2.09 -21.07
C GLU A 506 -25.20 1.90 -20.72
N ALA A 507 -24.86 0.84 -19.99
CA ALA A 507 -23.47 0.48 -19.75
C ALA A 507 -22.74 0.04 -21.03
N ALA A 508 -23.44 -0.61 -21.97
CA ALA A 508 -22.89 -0.96 -23.27
C ALA A 508 -22.64 0.27 -24.17
N ARG A 509 -23.58 1.23 -24.22
CA ARG A 509 -23.39 2.53 -24.92
C ARG A 509 -22.15 3.25 -24.41
N LYS A 510 -22.04 3.42 -23.08
CA LYS A 510 -20.89 4.07 -22.44
C LYS A 510 -19.58 3.33 -22.68
N ALA A 511 -19.60 2.01 -22.79
CA ALA A 511 -18.43 1.23 -23.19
C ALA A 511 -18.03 1.50 -24.65
N LYS A 512 -18.99 1.60 -25.59
CA LYS A 512 -18.73 1.97 -27.00
C LYS A 512 -18.17 3.39 -27.11
N GLU A 513 -18.77 4.35 -26.39
CA GLU A 513 -18.32 5.75 -26.31
C GLU A 513 -16.90 5.87 -25.73
N ALA A 514 -16.56 5.02 -24.76
CA ALA A 514 -15.21 4.86 -24.20
C ALA A 514 -14.23 4.07 -25.10
N GLY A 515 -14.60 3.73 -26.34
CA GLY A 515 -13.73 3.05 -27.31
C GLY A 515 -13.63 1.52 -27.15
N SER A 516 -14.36 0.91 -26.21
CA SER A 516 -14.35 -0.56 -26.05
C SER A 516 -15.05 -1.24 -27.22
N THR A 517 -14.35 -2.18 -27.87
CA THR A 517 -14.85 -2.86 -29.08
C THR A 517 -15.57 -4.18 -28.79
N ARG A 518 -15.45 -4.69 -27.56
CA ARG A 518 -16.19 -5.85 -27.04
C ARG A 518 -16.85 -5.53 -25.70
N PHE A 519 -18.13 -5.91 -25.53
CA PHE A 519 -18.84 -5.81 -24.25
C PHE A 519 -19.11 -7.20 -23.67
N CYS A 520 -18.77 -7.39 -22.40
CA CYS A 520 -18.81 -8.67 -21.72
C CYS A 520 -19.84 -8.65 -20.57
N MET A 521 -20.78 -9.59 -20.58
CA MET A 521 -21.81 -9.76 -19.54
C MET A 521 -21.50 -10.98 -18.66
N GLY A 522 -21.24 -10.76 -17.37
CA GLY A 522 -20.95 -11.82 -16.40
C GLY A 522 -22.04 -12.01 -15.34
N ALA A 523 -22.49 -13.25 -15.16
CA ALA A 523 -23.50 -13.60 -14.15
C ALA A 523 -22.94 -14.58 -13.11
N ALA A 524 -23.14 -14.28 -11.82
CA ALA A 524 -22.71 -15.13 -10.70
C ALA A 524 -23.63 -16.36 -10.53
N TRP A 525 -23.60 -17.28 -11.48
CA TRP A 525 -24.34 -18.55 -11.48
C TRP A 525 -23.40 -19.73 -11.78
N ARG A 526 -23.83 -20.94 -11.40
CA ARG A 526 -23.22 -22.19 -11.91
C ARG A 526 -23.56 -22.41 -13.38
N ASP A 527 -24.82 -22.19 -13.74
CA ASP A 527 -25.46 -22.66 -14.95
C ASP A 527 -26.72 -21.82 -15.24
N LEU A 528 -27.52 -22.24 -16.23
CA LEU A 528 -28.81 -21.65 -16.58
C LEU A 528 -30.02 -22.48 -16.10
N ALA A 529 -29.82 -23.50 -15.26
CA ALA A 529 -30.89 -24.37 -14.78
C ALA A 529 -31.91 -23.59 -13.92
N GLY A 530 -33.19 -23.67 -14.28
CA GLY A 530 -34.26 -22.89 -13.68
C GLY A 530 -34.26 -21.38 -14.02
N ARG A 531 -33.41 -20.91 -14.93
CA ARG A 531 -33.21 -19.46 -15.22
C ARG A 531 -33.76 -19.02 -16.58
N LYS A 532 -34.73 -19.73 -17.15
CA LYS A 532 -35.26 -19.52 -18.52
C LYS A 532 -35.68 -18.06 -18.82
N SER A 533 -36.35 -17.38 -17.88
CA SER A 533 -36.73 -15.96 -18.03
C SER A 533 -35.52 -15.02 -18.10
N ASN A 534 -34.53 -15.23 -17.22
CA ASN A 534 -33.29 -14.46 -17.22
C ASN A 534 -32.44 -14.74 -18.47
N PHE A 535 -32.44 -15.98 -18.96
CA PHE A 535 -31.77 -16.35 -20.19
C PHE A 535 -32.41 -15.66 -21.40
N ASN A 536 -33.75 -15.66 -21.51
CA ASN A 536 -34.46 -14.91 -22.54
C ASN A 536 -34.14 -13.40 -22.51
N LYS A 537 -34.03 -12.77 -21.32
CA LYS A 537 -33.53 -11.40 -21.19
C LYS A 537 -32.12 -11.24 -21.75
N ILE A 538 -31.20 -12.17 -21.46
CA ILE A 538 -29.82 -12.12 -21.98
C ILE A 538 -29.79 -12.32 -23.50
N LEU A 539 -30.59 -13.21 -24.08
CA LEU A 539 -30.71 -13.36 -25.53
C LEU A 539 -31.18 -12.07 -26.21
N HIS A 540 -32.04 -11.30 -25.55
CA HIS A 540 -32.44 -9.96 -26.00
C HIS A 540 -31.29 -8.95 -25.87
N TYR A 541 -30.62 -8.87 -24.72
CA TYR A 541 -29.47 -7.97 -24.52
C TYR A 541 -28.32 -8.24 -25.51
N VAL A 542 -28.10 -9.50 -25.89
CA VAL A 542 -27.11 -9.86 -26.91
C VAL A 542 -27.47 -9.28 -28.27
N LYS A 543 -28.75 -9.35 -28.68
CA LYS A 543 -29.23 -8.76 -29.95
C LYS A 543 -29.09 -7.24 -29.95
N GLU A 544 -29.55 -6.57 -28.90
CA GLU A 544 -29.46 -5.11 -28.78
C GLU A 544 -28.02 -4.62 -28.81
N ILE A 545 -27.11 -5.23 -28.04
CA ILE A 545 -25.70 -4.81 -27.99
C ILE A 545 -24.96 -5.17 -29.30
N ARG A 546 -25.34 -6.27 -29.96
CA ARG A 546 -24.83 -6.62 -31.30
C ARG A 546 -25.28 -5.60 -32.35
N ALA A 547 -26.50 -5.06 -32.24
CA ALA A 547 -27.00 -3.97 -33.08
C ALA A 547 -26.32 -2.60 -32.78
N MET A 548 -25.54 -2.49 -31.70
CA MET A 548 -24.68 -1.33 -31.43
C MET A 548 -23.28 -1.47 -32.06
N ASP A 549 -23.06 -2.30 -33.08
CA ASP A 549 -21.74 -2.57 -33.69
C ASP A 549 -20.65 -2.98 -32.67
N MET A 550 -21.03 -3.78 -31.65
CA MET A 550 -20.08 -4.31 -30.68
C MET A 550 -19.90 -5.81 -30.84
N GLU A 551 -18.72 -6.31 -30.51
CA GLU A 551 -18.59 -7.73 -30.15
C GLU A 551 -19.30 -7.99 -28.81
N VAL A 552 -20.04 -9.10 -28.70
CA VAL A 552 -20.80 -9.42 -27.48
C VAL A 552 -20.29 -10.72 -26.88
N CYS A 553 -19.92 -10.66 -25.61
CA CYS A 553 -19.38 -11.77 -24.85
C CYS A 553 -20.22 -12.06 -23.61
N CYS A 554 -20.36 -13.35 -23.26
CA CYS A 554 -21.10 -13.78 -22.07
C CYS A 554 -20.27 -14.74 -21.22
N THR A 555 -20.46 -14.69 -19.90
CA THR A 555 -20.08 -15.78 -18.98
C THR A 555 -21.19 -15.99 -17.96
N LEU A 556 -21.93 -17.09 -18.15
CA LEU A 556 -23.18 -17.39 -17.45
C LEU A 556 -23.11 -18.72 -16.66
N GLY A 557 -21.93 -19.32 -16.59
CA GLY A 557 -21.70 -20.66 -16.06
C GLY A 557 -21.51 -21.72 -17.15
N MET A 558 -21.95 -22.95 -16.86
CA MET A 558 -21.97 -24.07 -17.81
C MET A 558 -23.15 -23.92 -18.79
N LEU A 559 -22.95 -24.33 -20.05
CA LEU A 559 -23.97 -24.34 -21.11
C LEU A 559 -24.24 -25.77 -21.59
N ASN A 560 -25.47 -26.04 -22.02
CA ASN A 560 -25.76 -27.12 -22.96
C ASN A 560 -25.76 -26.64 -24.41
N GLU A 561 -25.71 -27.57 -25.36
CA GLU A 561 -25.74 -27.34 -26.81
C GLU A 561 -26.87 -26.38 -27.24
N ALA A 562 -28.11 -26.63 -26.78
CA ALA A 562 -29.26 -25.80 -27.13
C ALA A 562 -29.13 -24.34 -26.66
N GLN A 563 -28.51 -24.10 -25.50
CA GLN A 563 -28.22 -22.75 -25.00
C GLN A 563 -27.10 -22.07 -25.78
N ALA A 564 -26.08 -22.84 -26.21
CA ALA A 564 -25.03 -22.32 -27.08
C ALA A 564 -25.60 -21.91 -28.45
N ASN A 565 -26.43 -22.76 -29.06
CA ASN A 565 -27.12 -22.45 -30.33
C ASN A 565 -28.06 -21.23 -30.19
N GLN A 566 -28.81 -21.09 -29.09
CA GLN A 566 -29.65 -19.91 -28.87
C GLN A 566 -28.84 -18.61 -28.66
N LEU A 567 -27.68 -18.68 -27.99
CA LEU A 567 -26.75 -17.54 -27.88
C LEU A 567 -26.14 -17.18 -29.24
N LYS A 568 -25.82 -18.17 -30.07
CA LYS A 568 -25.35 -18.00 -31.45
C LYS A 568 -26.40 -17.30 -32.32
N GLU A 569 -27.64 -17.78 -32.30
CA GLU A 569 -28.79 -17.17 -32.99
C GLU A 569 -29.08 -15.73 -32.53
N ALA A 570 -28.76 -15.39 -31.28
CA ALA A 570 -28.85 -14.03 -30.76
C ALA A 570 -27.71 -13.10 -31.22
N GLY A 571 -26.64 -13.64 -31.81
CA GLY A 571 -25.48 -12.88 -32.28
C GLY A 571 -24.32 -12.77 -31.28
N LEU A 572 -24.21 -13.69 -30.31
CA LEU A 572 -23.09 -13.72 -29.37
C LEU A 572 -21.79 -14.05 -30.13
N THR A 573 -20.78 -13.19 -30.04
CA THR A 573 -19.50 -13.43 -30.73
C THR A 573 -18.59 -14.36 -29.93
N ALA A 574 -18.58 -14.25 -28.60
CA ALA A 574 -17.70 -15.03 -27.73
C ALA A 574 -18.37 -15.52 -26.42
N TYR A 575 -17.93 -16.68 -25.92
CA TYR A 575 -18.32 -17.18 -24.59
C TYR A 575 -17.06 -17.35 -23.73
N ASN A 576 -17.06 -16.73 -22.55
CA ASN A 576 -15.95 -16.88 -21.59
C ASN A 576 -16.21 -18.04 -20.63
N HIS A 577 -15.34 -19.04 -20.71
CA HIS A 577 -15.36 -20.21 -19.84
C HIS A 577 -13.93 -20.71 -19.59
N ASN A 578 -13.26 -20.09 -18.62
CA ASN A 578 -11.89 -20.44 -18.19
C ASN A 578 -11.75 -21.92 -17.76
N LEU A 579 -10.51 -22.39 -17.68
CA LEU A 579 -10.15 -23.64 -16.97
C LEU A 579 -9.48 -23.38 -15.61
N ASP A 580 -9.14 -22.12 -15.33
CA ASP A 580 -8.57 -21.59 -14.08
C ASP A 580 -7.15 -22.08 -13.74
N THR A 581 -6.86 -23.38 -13.83
CA THR A 581 -5.57 -24.02 -13.51
C THR A 581 -5.43 -25.39 -14.21
N SER A 582 -4.44 -26.21 -13.86
CA SER A 582 -4.27 -27.57 -14.37
C SER A 582 -5.45 -28.47 -13.98
N ARG A 583 -5.68 -29.55 -14.73
CA ARG A 583 -6.65 -30.61 -14.36
C ARG A 583 -6.32 -31.20 -12.98
N GLU A 584 -5.03 -31.32 -12.68
CA GLU A 584 -4.51 -31.99 -11.48
C GLU A 584 -4.67 -31.12 -10.21
N TYR A 585 -4.54 -29.78 -10.35
CA TYR A 585 -4.69 -28.83 -9.24
C TYR A 585 -6.14 -28.36 -9.05
N TYR A 586 -6.98 -28.43 -10.10
CA TYR A 586 -8.35 -27.90 -10.08
C TYR A 586 -9.19 -28.32 -8.86
N PRO A 587 -9.22 -29.60 -8.41
CA PRO A 587 -10.00 -30.02 -7.24
C PRO A 587 -9.56 -29.37 -5.92
N LYS A 588 -8.32 -28.85 -5.85
CA LYS A 588 -7.82 -28.10 -4.68
C LYS A 588 -8.41 -26.70 -4.60
N ILE A 589 -8.96 -26.16 -5.69
CA ILE A 589 -9.44 -24.76 -5.82
C ILE A 589 -10.95 -24.68 -6.00
N ILE A 590 -11.57 -25.65 -6.69
CA ILE A 590 -13.00 -25.75 -6.95
C ILE A 590 -13.41 -27.21 -6.80
N SER A 591 -14.41 -27.50 -5.95
CA SER A 591 -14.96 -28.86 -5.76
C SER A 591 -16.42 -28.98 -6.20
N THR A 592 -17.16 -27.87 -6.38
CA THR A 592 -18.58 -27.94 -6.79
C THR A 592 -18.77 -28.44 -8.22
N ARG A 593 -17.76 -28.34 -9.09
CA ARG A 593 -17.80 -28.80 -10.50
C ARG A 593 -16.50 -29.47 -10.89
N SER A 594 -16.60 -30.44 -11.80
CA SER A 594 -15.47 -31.12 -12.42
C SER A 594 -14.74 -30.21 -13.44
N TYR A 595 -13.58 -30.68 -13.90
CA TYR A 595 -12.85 -30.07 -15.01
C TYR A 595 -13.54 -30.36 -16.36
N ASP A 596 -14.12 -31.56 -16.50
CA ASP A 596 -14.72 -32.03 -17.75
C ASP A 596 -16.06 -31.36 -18.08
N GLU A 597 -16.87 -30.97 -17.09
CA GLU A 597 -18.04 -30.08 -17.30
C GLU A 597 -17.66 -28.75 -18.00
N ARG A 598 -16.42 -28.29 -17.81
CA ARG A 598 -15.90 -27.04 -18.39
C ARG A 598 -15.37 -27.25 -19.79
N LEU A 599 -14.65 -28.35 -20.03
CA LEU A 599 -14.26 -28.77 -21.38
C LEU A 599 -15.50 -29.06 -22.24
N GLN A 600 -16.55 -29.66 -21.69
CA GLN A 600 -17.82 -29.87 -22.39
C GLN A 600 -18.52 -28.52 -22.70
N THR A 601 -18.53 -27.57 -21.76
CA THR A 601 -19.05 -26.22 -22.03
C THR A 601 -18.26 -25.49 -23.12
N ILE A 602 -16.93 -25.68 -23.16
CA ILE A 602 -16.05 -25.17 -24.21
C ILE A 602 -16.38 -25.83 -25.56
N ALA A 603 -16.58 -27.16 -25.60
CA ALA A 603 -16.96 -27.90 -26.81
C ALA A 603 -18.30 -27.41 -27.38
N HIS A 604 -19.36 -27.34 -26.56
CA HIS A 604 -20.67 -26.83 -26.98
C HIS A 604 -20.59 -25.42 -27.59
N ALA A 605 -19.72 -24.55 -27.06
CA ALA A 605 -19.50 -23.22 -27.61
C ALA A 605 -18.76 -23.24 -28.97
N GLN A 606 -17.75 -24.11 -29.15
CA GLN A 606 -17.07 -24.28 -30.44
C GLN A 606 -17.98 -24.92 -31.50
N GLU A 607 -18.82 -25.87 -31.10
CA GLU A 607 -19.77 -26.59 -31.96
C GLU A 607 -20.90 -25.68 -32.44
N ALA A 608 -21.41 -24.80 -31.57
CA ALA A 608 -22.32 -23.71 -31.95
C ALA A 608 -21.64 -22.58 -32.75
N GLY A 609 -20.32 -22.66 -33.01
CA GLY A 609 -19.58 -21.65 -33.76
C GLY A 609 -19.48 -20.30 -33.04
N ILE A 610 -19.27 -20.30 -31.72
CA ILE A 610 -19.00 -19.12 -30.89
C ILE A 610 -17.50 -19.12 -30.51
N SER A 611 -16.85 -17.94 -30.49
CA SER A 611 -15.45 -17.85 -30.03
C SER A 611 -15.31 -18.24 -28.56
N VAL A 612 -14.41 -19.17 -28.26
CA VAL A 612 -14.05 -19.47 -26.87
C VAL A 612 -13.06 -18.44 -26.35
N CYS A 613 -13.41 -17.84 -25.21
CA CYS A 613 -12.50 -17.07 -24.38
C CYS A 613 -12.17 -17.91 -23.13
N SER A 614 -11.00 -18.56 -23.09
CA SER A 614 -10.65 -19.48 -21.99
C SER A 614 -9.17 -19.37 -21.63
N GLY A 615 -8.91 -19.28 -20.33
CA GLY A 615 -7.60 -19.09 -19.72
C GLY A 615 -7.65 -19.46 -18.24
N GLY A 616 -6.88 -18.76 -17.41
CA GLY A 616 -6.83 -19.06 -15.97
C GLY A 616 -6.19 -18.01 -15.09
N ILE A 617 -5.83 -18.41 -13.87
CA ILE A 617 -5.39 -17.55 -12.78
C ILE A 617 -4.06 -18.07 -12.23
N ILE A 618 -3.03 -17.21 -12.22
CA ILE A 618 -1.74 -17.44 -11.58
C ILE A 618 -1.86 -17.04 -10.09
N GLY A 619 -1.16 -17.72 -9.18
CA GLY A 619 -1.07 -17.37 -7.76
C GLY A 619 -2.16 -17.99 -6.88
N LEU A 620 -2.85 -19.01 -7.36
CA LEU A 620 -3.75 -19.86 -6.58
C LEU A 620 -3.02 -20.71 -5.53
N GLY A 621 -1.71 -20.86 -5.69
CA GLY A 621 -0.84 -21.81 -4.96
C GLY A 621 -0.39 -23.00 -5.82
N GLU A 622 -0.64 -22.92 -7.13
CA GLU A 622 -0.22 -23.85 -8.16
C GLU A 622 1.30 -23.84 -8.35
N GLN A 623 1.88 -24.92 -8.91
CA GLN A 623 3.30 -24.95 -9.30
C GLN A 623 3.48 -24.63 -10.80
N ASP A 624 4.72 -24.53 -11.27
CA ASP A 624 4.99 -24.19 -12.68
C ASP A 624 4.51 -25.31 -13.63
N GLU A 625 4.53 -26.57 -13.19
CA GLU A 625 3.96 -27.72 -13.89
C GLU A 625 2.43 -27.61 -14.05
N ASP A 626 1.74 -26.95 -13.10
CA ASP A 626 0.31 -26.70 -13.19
C ASP A 626 0.00 -25.57 -14.18
N ARG A 627 0.86 -24.55 -14.23
CA ARG A 627 0.80 -23.47 -15.23
C ARG A 627 0.98 -24.04 -16.64
N VAL A 628 1.94 -24.96 -16.79
CA VAL A 628 2.15 -25.75 -18.03
C VAL A 628 0.96 -26.67 -18.32
N GLY A 629 0.37 -27.35 -17.33
CA GLY A 629 -0.81 -28.22 -17.51
C GLY A 629 -2.07 -27.47 -17.98
N LEU A 630 -2.27 -26.23 -17.51
CA LEU A 630 -3.29 -25.32 -18.03
C LEU A 630 -3.00 -24.93 -19.49
N LEU A 631 -1.77 -24.49 -19.79
CA LEU A 631 -1.37 -24.07 -21.13
C LEU A 631 -1.43 -25.20 -22.16
N HIS A 632 -1.02 -26.41 -21.78
CA HIS A 632 -1.22 -27.64 -22.56
C HIS A 632 -2.69 -27.81 -22.91
N THR A 633 -3.56 -27.88 -21.90
CA THR A 633 -4.99 -28.14 -22.14
C THR A 633 -5.65 -27.13 -23.08
N LEU A 634 -5.25 -25.85 -23.01
CA LEU A 634 -5.77 -24.79 -23.90
C LEU A 634 -5.20 -24.89 -25.33
N SER A 635 -3.94 -25.32 -25.48
CA SER A 635 -3.26 -25.49 -26.77
C SER A 635 -3.48 -26.86 -27.41
N THR A 636 -4.05 -27.84 -26.68
CA THR A 636 -4.48 -29.15 -27.22
C THR A 636 -6.00 -29.27 -27.39
N LEU A 637 -6.72 -28.13 -27.47
CA LEU A 637 -8.11 -28.11 -27.90
C LEU A 637 -8.22 -28.32 -29.42
N LYS A 638 -9.37 -28.84 -29.88
CA LYS A 638 -9.73 -28.96 -31.31
C LYS A 638 -9.52 -27.64 -32.08
N GLN A 639 -9.79 -26.52 -31.42
CA GLN A 639 -9.34 -25.20 -31.82
C GLN A 639 -8.86 -24.44 -30.58
N HIS A 640 -7.72 -23.75 -30.67
CA HIS A 640 -7.25 -22.83 -29.64
C HIS A 640 -8.33 -21.77 -29.31
N PRO A 641 -8.42 -21.29 -28.04
CA PRO A 641 -9.28 -20.17 -27.70
C PRO A 641 -8.97 -18.94 -28.55
N GLU A 642 -10.00 -18.21 -28.96
CA GLU A 642 -9.83 -16.91 -29.64
C GLU A 642 -9.16 -15.91 -28.69
N SER A 643 -9.51 -15.97 -27.41
CA SER A 643 -8.90 -15.16 -26.37
C SER A 643 -8.48 -16.02 -25.17
N VAL A 644 -7.25 -15.81 -24.71
CA VAL A 644 -6.65 -16.49 -23.56
C VAL A 644 -6.44 -15.45 -22.45
N PRO A 645 -7.41 -15.26 -21.54
CA PRO A 645 -7.26 -14.39 -20.38
C PRO A 645 -6.30 -14.98 -19.35
N ILE A 646 -5.19 -14.28 -19.13
CA ILE A 646 -4.25 -14.57 -18.04
C ILE A 646 -4.54 -13.54 -16.93
N ASN A 647 -4.83 -14.06 -15.74
CA ASN A 647 -5.19 -13.30 -14.55
C ASN A 647 -4.10 -13.51 -13.48
N ALA A 648 -3.70 -12.46 -12.77
CA ALA A 648 -3.05 -12.60 -11.48
C ALA A 648 -4.12 -12.68 -10.38
N LEU A 649 -3.92 -13.51 -9.37
CA LEU A 649 -4.84 -13.60 -8.25
C LEU A 649 -4.93 -12.26 -7.50
N LEU A 650 -6.12 -11.65 -7.56
CA LEU A 650 -6.55 -10.65 -6.58
C LEU A 650 -7.09 -11.37 -5.34
N ALA A 651 -6.23 -11.55 -4.34
CA ALA A 651 -6.63 -12.05 -3.02
C ALA A 651 -7.65 -11.08 -2.39
N VAL A 652 -8.78 -11.60 -1.90
CA VAL A 652 -9.88 -10.81 -1.30
C VAL A 652 -10.23 -11.35 0.08
N GLU A 653 -10.37 -10.44 1.05
CA GLU A 653 -10.81 -10.71 2.43
C GLU A 653 -12.06 -11.62 2.48
N GLY A 654 -12.00 -12.64 3.33
CA GLY A 654 -13.05 -13.62 3.53
C GLY A 654 -13.03 -14.80 2.56
N THR A 655 -12.19 -14.78 1.51
CA THR A 655 -11.95 -15.95 0.64
C THR A 655 -10.85 -16.85 1.23
N PRO A 656 -10.85 -18.18 0.97
CA PRO A 656 -9.77 -19.07 1.44
C PRO A 656 -8.37 -18.74 0.91
N LEU A 657 -8.27 -17.89 -0.12
CA LEU A 657 -7.00 -17.39 -0.68
C LEU A 657 -6.73 -15.92 -0.33
N GLU A 658 -7.38 -15.35 0.69
CA GLU A 658 -7.19 -13.96 1.13
C GLU A 658 -5.73 -13.63 1.52
N LYS A 659 -4.92 -14.65 1.82
CA LYS A 659 -3.50 -14.56 2.24
C LYS A 659 -2.52 -15.09 1.19
N GLN A 660 -2.97 -15.33 -0.04
CA GLN A 660 -2.04 -15.66 -1.13
C GLN A 660 -1.25 -14.43 -1.55
N GLU A 661 0.03 -14.63 -1.82
CA GLU A 661 0.94 -13.57 -2.22
C GLU A 661 0.61 -13.05 -3.64
N PRO A 662 0.85 -11.76 -3.93
CA PRO A 662 0.72 -11.22 -5.27
C PRO A 662 1.67 -11.93 -6.25
N VAL A 663 1.10 -12.39 -7.37
CA VAL A 663 1.86 -12.87 -8.53
C VAL A 663 2.82 -11.78 -8.98
N SER A 664 4.08 -12.13 -9.21
CA SER A 664 5.07 -11.17 -9.69
C SER A 664 4.94 -10.92 -11.20
N ILE A 665 5.42 -9.76 -11.64
CA ILE A 665 5.49 -9.45 -13.07
C ILE A 665 6.30 -10.47 -13.88
N LEU A 666 7.36 -11.05 -13.31
CA LEU A 666 8.22 -12.00 -14.02
C LEU A 666 7.51 -13.34 -14.31
N GLU A 667 6.64 -13.79 -13.41
CA GLU A 667 5.79 -14.97 -13.62
C GLU A 667 4.67 -14.67 -14.63
N MET A 668 4.06 -13.49 -14.52
CA MET A 668 3.05 -13.01 -15.48
C MET A 668 3.62 -12.94 -16.90
N VAL A 669 4.81 -12.34 -17.07
CA VAL A 669 5.53 -12.26 -18.35
C VAL A 669 5.94 -13.64 -18.85
N ARG A 670 6.43 -14.55 -17.98
CA ARG A 670 6.74 -15.93 -18.36
C ARG A 670 5.50 -16.64 -18.92
N MET A 671 4.36 -16.56 -18.21
CA MET A 671 3.09 -17.15 -18.63
C MET A 671 2.56 -16.56 -19.94
N ILE A 672 2.58 -15.21 -20.09
CA ILE A 672 2.18 -14.51 -21.31
C ILE A 672 3.05 -14.93 -22.50
N SER A 673 4.37 -14.99 -22.31
CA SER A 673 5.32 -15.35 -23.36
C SER A 673 5.15 -16.80 -23.82
N THR A 674 5.01 -17.75 -22.88
CA THR A 674 4.75 -19.15 -23.22
C THR A 674 3.41 -19.29 -23.95
N ALA A 675 2.34 -18.67 -23.44
CA ALA A 675 1.02 -18.68 -24.09
C ALA A 675 1.05 -18.09 -25.50
N ARG A 676 1.81 -17.00 -25.71
CA ARG A 676 2.01 -16.37 -27.01
C ARG A 676 2.70 -17.30 -28.01
N ILE A 677 3.77 -18.00 -27.59
CA ILE A 677 4.51 -18.92 -28.48
C ILE A 677 3.64 -20.11 -28.88
N ILE A 678 2.95 -20.76 -27.94
CA ILE A 678 2.20 -22.01 -28.23
C ILE A 678 0.82 -21.76 -28.85
N MET A 679 0.25 -20.55 -28.67
CA MET A 679 -0.99 -20.11 -29.32
C MET A 679 -0.77 -18.81 -30.12
N PRO A 680 -0.02 -18.84 -31.25
CA PRO A 680 0.40 -17.64 -32.00
C PRO A 680 -0.75 -16.72 -32.43
N ARG A 681 -1.92 -17.28 -32.75
CA ARG A 681 -3.09 -16.56 -33.28
C ARG A 681 -4.15 -16.18 -32.23
N SER A 682 -3.91 -16.43 -30.94
CA SER A 682 -4.87 -16.11 -29.86
C SER A 682 -4.63 -14.74 -29.24
N MET A 683 -5.71 -14.04 -28.84
CA MET A 683 -5.66 -12.78 -28.10
C MET A 683 -5.30 -13.05 -26.64
N VAL A 684 -4.03 -12.84 -26.27
CA VAL A 684 -3.56 -13.04 -24.89
C VAL A 684 -3.97 -11.81 -24.07
N ARG A 685 -4.95 -11.96 -23.17
CA ARG A 685 -5.57 -10.84 -22.45
C ARG A 685 -4.96 -10.68 -21.07
N LEU A 686 -4.28 -9.56 -20.83
CA LEU A 686 -3.84 -9.11 -19.52
C LEU A 686 -5.07 -8.62 -18.74
N SER A 687 -5.59 -9.49 -17.87
CA SER A 687 -6.94 -9.37 -17.32
C SER A 687 -6.96 -9.00 -15.82
N ALA A 688 -7.48 -9.84 -14.93
CA ALA A 688 -7.54 -9.49 -13.50
C ALA A 688 -6.14 -9.38 -12.89
N GLY A 689 -6.00 -8.48 -11.92
CA GLY A 689 -4.72 -8.17 -11.28
C GLY A 689 -3.91 -7.06 -11.94
N ARG A 690 -4.27 -6.58 -13.15
CA ARG A 690 -3.54 -5.50 -13.86
C ARG A 690 -3.35 -4.22 -13.03
N VAL A 691 -4.30 -3.91 -12.14
CA VAL A 691 -4.24 -2.81 -11.17
C VAL A 691 -3.08 -2.89 -10.16
N ARG A 692 -2.40 -4.05 -10.06
CA ARG A 692 -1.18 -4.25 -9.25
C ARG A 692 0.12 -4.08 -10.04
N PHE A 693 0.07 -3.77 -11.33
CA PHE A 693 1.25 -3.59 -12.17
C PHE A 693 1.42 -2.13 -12.59
N SER A 694 2.62 -1.59 -12.40
CA SER A 694 3.01 -0.27 -12.88
C SER A 694 3.03 -0.20 -14.42
N VAL A 695 3.10 1.01 -14.99
CA VAL A 695 3.05 1.22 -16.45
C VAL A 695 4.19 0.50 -17.19
N SER A 696 5.39 0.44 -16.61
CA SER A 696 6.54 -0.29 -17.18
C SER A 696 6.37 -1.81 -17.10
N GLU A 697 5.73 -2.33 -16.06
CA GLU A 697 5.38 -3.75 -15.94
C GLU A 697 4.29 -4.14 -16.94
N GLN A 698 3.25 -3.30 -17.11
CA GLN A 698 2.24 -3.51 -18.15
C GLN A 698 2.86 -3.42 -19.56
N ALA A 699 3.77 -2.47 -19.80
CA ALA A 699 4.55 -2.40 -21.05
C ALA A 699 5.36 -3.67 -21.33
N MET A 700 5.95 -4.30 -20.29
CA MET A 700 6.64 -5.58 -20.40
C MET A 700 5.68 -6.71 -20.80
N CYS A 701 4.46 -6.74 -20.27
CA CYS A 701 3.41 -7.68 -20.68
C CYS A 701 2.97 -7.48 -22.15
N PHE A 702 2.81 -6.23 -22.61
CA PHE A 702 2.49 -5.96 -24.02
C PHE A 702 3.64 -6.38 -24.94
N PHE A 703 4.88 -6.03 -24.59
CA PHE A 703 6.07 -6.47 -25.34
C PHE A 703 6.18 -8.00 -25.42
N ALA A 704 5.92 -8.71 -24.30
CA ALA A 704 5.87 -10.17 -24.22
C ALA A 704 4.73 -10.81 -25.05
N GLY A 705 3.82 -10.01 -25.61
CA GLY A 705 2.81 -10.44 -26.58
C GLY A 705 1.37 -10.51 -26.05
N ALA A 706 1.09 -9.94 -24.88
CA ALA A 706 -0.30 -9.64 -24.49
C ALA A 706 -0.87 -8.53 -25.39
N ASN A 707 -2.10 -8.69 -25.86
CA ASN A 707 -2.72 -7.80 -26.84
C ASN A 707 -4.23 -7.59 -26.63
N SER A 708 -4.70 -7.78 -25.40
CA SER A 708 -6.04 -7.36 -24.96
C SER A 708 -6.05 -6.99 -23.48
N ILE A 709 -6.95 -6.10 -23.07
CA ILE A 709 -7.19 -5.70 -21.68
C ILE A 709 -8.69 -5.58 -21.35
N PHE A 710 -9.02 -5.57 -20.06
CA PHE A 710 -10.32 -5.09 -19.57
C PHE A 710 -10.26 -3.60 -19.19
N THR A 711 -11.19 -2.79 -19.70
CA THR A 711 -11.30 -1.34 -19.47
C THR A 711 -12.45 -0.98 -18.51
N GLY A 712 -12.33 0.21 -17.89
CA GLY A 712 -13.28 0.74 -16.89
C GLY A 712 -12.92 0.36 -15.46
N ASP A 713 -13.30 1.20 -14.49
CA ASP A 713 -12.70 1.27 -13.13
C ASP A 713 -12.87 0.01 -12.24
N LYS A 714 -13.65 -0.96 -12.68
CA LYS A 714 -13.88 -2.24 -12.00
C LYS A 714 -14.04 -3.39 -13.00
N LEU A 715 -13.73 -4.60 -12.54
CA LEU A 715 -14.15 -5.84 -13.18
C LEU A 715 -15.53 -6.24 -12.60
N LEU A 716 -15.80 -7.54 -12.47
CA LEU A 716 -17.07 -8.02 -11.90
C LEU A 716 -17.36 -7.47 -10.49
N THR A 717 -16.34 -7.48 -9.62
CA THR A 717 -16.46 -7.04 -8.20
C THR A 717 -15.19 -6.43 -7.60
N THR A 718 -14.03 -6.56 -8.25
CA THR A 718 -12.75 -6.00 -7.82
C THR A 718 -12.43 -4.71 -8.56
N PRO A 719 -11.57 -3.82 -8.01
CA PRO A 719 -10.99 -2.70 -8.74
C PRO A 719 -10.26 -3.15 -10.01
N ASN A 720 -10.15 -2.21 -10.94
CA ASN A 720 -9.34 -2.29 -12.17
C ASN A 720 -8.53 -0.99 -12.29
N ASN A 721 -7.69 -0.85 -13.32
CA ASN A 721 -7.11 0.44 -13.68
C ASN A 721 -8.24 1.43 -14.05
N VAL A 722 -8.12 2.69 -13.62
CA VAL A 722 -9.06 3.75 -14.02
C VAL A 722 -8.83 4.15 -15.47
N MET A 723 -9.91 4.54 -16.16
CA MET A 723 -9.85 4.78 -17.61
C MET A 723 -8.81 5.84 -18.02
N SER A 724 -8.59 6.87 -17.19
CA SER A 724 -7.57 7.91 -17.45
C SER A 724 -6.14 7.39 -17.51
N ASP A 725 -5.85 6.28 -16.83
CA ASP A 725 -4.49 5.76 -16.70
C ASP A 725 -4.23 4.68 -17.76
N ASP A 726 -5.28 3.94 -18.16
CA ASP A 726 -5.26 3.17 -19.42
C ASP A 726 -5.00 4.11 -20.63
N THR A 727 -5.67 5.26 -20.71
CA THR A 727 -5.45 6.24 -21.80
C THR A 727 -4.01 6.76 -21.83
N LYS A 728 -3.47 7.26 -20.70
CA LYS A 728 -2.08 7.74 -20.62
C LYS A 728 -1.06 6.66 -20.97
N MET A 729 -1.32 5.41 -20.59
CA MET A 729 -0.47 4.27 -20.95
C MET A 729 -0.53 3.98 -22.45
N PHE A 730 -1.70 4.06 -23.08
CA PHE A 730 -1.84 3.89 -24.52
C PHE A 730 -1.13 5.02 -25.29
N GLU A 731 -1.26 6.26 -24.84
CA GLU A 731 -0.53 7.42 -25.39
C GLU A 731 0.99 7.23 -25.26
N LEU A 732 1.50 6.91 -24.07
CA LEU A 732 2.93 6.72 -23.79
C LEU A 732 3.56 5.57 -24.60
N LEU A 733 2.81 4.47 -24.78
CA LEU A 733 3.27 3.29 -25.52
C LEU A 733 2.90 3.31 -27.01
N ASN A 734 2.23 4.37 -27.48
CA ASN A 734 1.67 4.52 -28.82
C ASN A 734 0.81 3.33 -29.26
N LEU A 735 -0.04 2.84 -28.35
CA LEU A 735 -0.99 1.74 -28.57
C LEU A 735 -2.33 2.28 -29.04
N VAL A 736 -2.99 1.56 -29.94
CA VAL A 736 -4.30 1.92 -30.51
C VAL A 736 -5.36 0.86 -30.18
N PRO A 737 -6.63 1.26 -29.95
CA PRO A 737 -7.73 0.30 -29.77
C PRO A 737 -7.91 -0.57 -31.02
N LYS A 738 -7.92 -1.90 -30.84
CA LYS A 738 -8.21 -2.82 -31.94
C LYS A 738 -9.69 -2.73 -32.34
N PRO A 739 -10.04 -2.45 -33.62
CA PRO A 739 -11.43 -2.39 -34.07
C PRO A 739 -12.19 -3.72 -33.87
N PRO A 740 -13.54 -3.67 -33.72
CA PRO A 740 -14.35 -4.87 -33.49
C PRO A 740 -14.27 -5.79 -34.72
N ASN A 741 -13.98 -7.08 -34.51
CA ASN A 741 -13.75 -8.02 -35.60
C ASN A 741 -14.86 -9.06 -35.73
N PHE A 742 -15.93 -8.68 -36.44
CA PHE A 742 -17.05 -9.59 -36.70
C PHE A 742 -16.67 -10.78 -37.59
N ALA A 743 -15.65 -10.66 -38.43
CA ALA A 743 -15.14 -11.75 -39.27
C ALA A 743 -14.28 -12.79 -38.49
N GLN A 744 -14.13 -12.64 -37.17
CA GLN A 744 -13.54 -13.65 -36.28
C GLN A 744 -14.61 -14.28 -35.37
N GLY A 745 -14.39 -15.55 -35.01
CA GLY A 745 -15.38 -16.33 -34.27
C GLY A 745 -16.62 -16.60 -35.12
N SER A 746 -17.73 -15.93 -34.77
CA SER A 746 -19.07 -16.23 -35.26
C SER A 746 -19.16 -16.32 -36.79
N ASP A 747 -18.60 -15.34 -37.49
CA ASP A 747 -18.86 -15.12 -38.92
C ASP A 747 -17.63 -15.48 -39.77
N LYS A 748 -16.71 -16.27 -39.20
CA LYS A 748 -15.44 -16.68 -39.80
C LYS A 748 -15.65 -17.80 -40.82
N LYS A 749 -15.38 -17.53 -42.10
CA LYS A 749 -15.64 -18.47 -43.21
C LYS A 749 -14.78 -19.74 -43.21
N GLU A 750 -13.61 -19.74 -42.59
CA GLU A 750 -12.68 -20.87 -42.57
C GLU A 750 -12.09 -21.11 -41.17
N GLN A 751 -12.02 -22.37 -40.75
CA GLN A 751 -11.33 -22.76 -39.51
C GLN A 751 -9.80 -22.71 -39.72
N PRO A 752 -9.00 -22.46 -38.66
CA PRO A 752 -7.54 -22.48 -38.81
C PRO A 752 -7.06 -23.92 -39.02
N THR A 753 -6.42 -24.21 -40.14
CA THR A 753 -5.71 -25.48 -40.33
C THR A 753 -4.55 -25.57 -39.33
N TYR A 754 -4.48 -26.70 -38.63
CA TYR A 754 -3.35 -27.10 -37.80
C TYR A 754 -2.54 -28.15 -38.57
N VAL A 755 -1.21 -28.10 -38.46
CA VAL A 755 -0.28 -29.07 -39.06
C VAL A 755 0.41 -29.84 -37.94
N SER A 756 0.48 -31.16 -38.03
CA SER A 756 1.19 -31.96 -37.01
C SER A 756 2.70 -31.77 -37.10
N GLN A 757 3.40 -32.00 -35.99
CA GLN A 757 4.87 -31.88 -35.96
C GLN A 757 5.56 -32.86 -36.92
N SER A 758 4.99 -34.06 -37.11
CA SER A 758 5.51 -35.06 -38.07
C SER A 758 5.34 -34.63 -39.53
N GLU A 759 4.23 -33.98 -39.89
CA GLU A 759 4.03 -33.44 -41.24
C GLU A 759 4.96 -32.24 -41.50
N ALA A 760 5.14 -31.38 -40.49
CA ALA A 760 6.03 -30.23 -40.57
C ALA A 760 7.49 -30.64 -40.80
N VAL A 761 8.01 -31.59 -40.01
CA VAL A 761 9.39 -32.11 -40.12
C VAL A 761 9.59 -32.95 -41.40
N ALA A 762 8.53 -33.48 -42.00
CA ALA A 762 8.59 -34.14 -43.31
C ALA A 762 8.54 -33.15 -44.50
N SER A 763 8.42 -31.84 -44.25
CA SER A 763 8.27 -30.79 -45.27
C SER A 763 9.41 -29.76 -45.31
N ALA A 764 10.46 -29.95 -44.50
CA ALA A 764 11.60 -29.06 -44.31
C ALA A 764 12.94 -29.78 -44.50
#